data_AF-A0A558B221-F1
#
_entry.id   AF-A0A558B221-F1
#
_cell.length_a   1.000
_cell.length_b   1.000
_cell.length_c   1.000
_cell.angle_alpha   90.00
_cell.angle_beta   90.00
_cell.angle_gamma   90.00
#
_symmetry.space_group_name_H-M   'P 1'
#
loop_
_entity.id
_entity.type
_entity.pdbx_description
1 polymer ?
#
loop_
_entity_poly.entity_id
_entity_poly.type
_entity_poly.pdbx_seq_one_letter_code
_entity_poly.pdbx_strand_id
1 'polypeptide(L)'
;MLVATGVPGGVAWADMQSLDDGELSRIQGQSGITLEMDLQLSADRVSYYDDGRGAHLEGLKVGSSENPGQGAFHRTRIDIGADASLNLDYLVEDRRVEFSDIRLAGAPGVSMGGIFFDHSLQGILSIRGGGGVGGSGYTFDSAYTMTGGRLGYRTNGNSVFLDDITMNVEALGITLEQVGDTLELISENVTGNWKVGAIRFSNDPLIYGRATDASGAPLASYGGLEGDYRISSRTGIKAGGREGQGLRIDNETTIHSANFLYLDDGNALALRDITGEYQIHDLRIDVTNDNQRRPALGLTLGGLEGALAVGSVEVGASGQSFGSVNLAFAFEDRAFNGRNYTNAVYLQGGGHQDAGAQGLRLAAEWSLSNADLSYTDNGNRVIVSGLQSWGQGDLTVNVTRNEIRNGTRFYDGLRIGFEDLSAGYRINGLRVGDENAPLQGGTELLLALGFYPAYEFDMDGHITLGAGGASGEGLTINSDIHVRNGKAAVVAAPYDEGAGEVPQKGLWLTEMTYDGHVRNMTVDVTEEGLAMATEEAWGTMDVGNVRVGTSDDGASFGRLRMQSYEKDSSALIRPGGAGDVCVGGSGSSAAACGASGGTWETRGDEGVSIAMAKVLAPAASDDKKNALLWETNRSVDGQGRPVNGSGTAILLNDIHTSDGGDFDGDGQDDNTYGIRTDLAVDVYPTRVIRTVDGVKRVENPLGFAVQAQSSFKELSINNIDMIHPVGGAQTAVYGAVLQNVDIRANLTATPIP
;
A
#
# COMPACT_ATOMS: atom_id res chain seq x y z
N MET A 1 -21.32 30.21 25.54
CA MET A 1 -22.33 30.59 26.54
C MET A 1 -23.03 29.31 26.98
N LEU A 2 -22.64 28.73 28.11
CA LEU A 2 -23.16 27.46 28.64
C LEU A 2 -24.03 27.77 29.85
N VAL A 3 -25.31 27.38 29.84
CA VAL A 3 -26.21 27.47 30.99
C VAL A 3 -26.50 26.06 31.45
N ALA A 4 -26.01 25.71 32.64
CA ALA A 4 -26.38 24.48 33.34
C ALA A 4 -27.16 24.88 34.61
N THR A 5 -28.40 24.43 34.71
CA THR A 5 -29.21 24.55 35.93
C THR A 5 -29.24 23.20 36.66
N GLY A 6 -28.66 23.16 37.85
CA GLY A 6 -28.75 22.03 38.80
C GLY A 6 -28.89 22.56 40.23
N VAL A 7 -29.88 22.05 40.96
CA VAL A 7 -30.23 22.36 42.36
C VAL A 7 -29.30 21.58 43.32
N PRO A 8 -28.94 22.10 44.51
CA PRO A 8 -27.74 21.67 45.23
C PRO A 8 -27.98 20.50 46.17
N GLY A 9 -27.18 19.44 46.02
CA GLY A 9 -26.88 18.45 47.06
C GLY A 9 -25.41 18.63 47.45
N GLY A 10 -25.14 18.85 48.74
CA GLY A 10 -23.85 19.30 49.25
C GLY A 10 -22.66 18.42 48.82
N VAL A 11 -21.76 19.02 48.05
CA VAL A 11 -20.40 18.52 47.79
C VAL A 11 -19.46 19.40 48.62
N ALA A 12 -18.55 18.79 49.37
CA ALA A 12 -17.48 19.52 50.02
C ALA A 12 -16.58 20.16 48.95
N TRP A 13 -16.51 21.49 48.93
CA TRP A 13 -15.56 22.23 48.12
C TRP A 13 -14.23 22.26 48.87
N ALA A 14 -13.28 21.44 48.45
CA ALA A 14 -11.88 21.70 48.70
C ALA A 14 -11.42 22.66 47.59
N ASP A 15 -11.28 23.93 47.92
CA ASP A 15 -10.75 24.94 47.02
C ASP A 15 -9.25 24.69 46.88
N MET A 16 -8.76 24.34 45.67
CA MET A 16 -7.33 24.24 45.42
C MET A 16 -6.77 25.65 45.26
N GLN A 17 -6.00 26.08 46.25
CA GLN A 17 -5.36 27.39 46.27
C GLN A 17 -4.04 27.33 45.48
N SER A 18 -3.86 28.22 44.51
CA SER A 18 -2.60 28.39 43.78
C SER A 18 -1.49 28.81 44.75
N LEU A 19 -0.47 27.96 44.92
CA LEU A 19 0.70 28.26 45.75
C LEU A 19 1.66 29.16 44.96
N ASP A 20 2.19 30.20 45.60
CA ASP A 20 3.26 31.03 45.00
C ASP A 20 4.62 30.30 45.09
N ASP A 21 5.55 30.63 44.18
CA ASP A 21 6.89 30.04 44.06
C ASP A 21 7.67 29.97 45.40
N GLY A 22 7.41 30.91 46.32
CA GLY A 22 7.98 30.97 47.67
C GLY A 22 7.38 29.96 48.67
N GLU A 23 6.20 29.41 48.41
CA GLU A 23 5.62 28.30 49.18
C GLU A 23 6.04 26.94 48.60
N LEU A 24 6.16 26.83 47.28
CA LEU A 24 6.66 25.64 46.60
C LEU A 24 8.14 25.34 46.93
N SER A 25 8.99 26.37 47.05
CA SER A 25 10.41 26.19 47.45
C SER A 25 10.61 25.66 48.87
N ARG A 26 9.57 25.63 49.71
CA ARG A 26 9.62 25.12 51.10
C ARG A 26 9.14 23.67 51.24
N ILE A 27 8.64 23.06 50.17
CA ILE A 27 8.25 21.64 50.15
C ILE A 27 9.47 20.82 49.74
N GLN A 28 10.34 20.49 50.71
CA GLN A 28 11.44 19.54 50.52
C GLN A 28 11.21 18.29 51.35
N GLY A 29 11.11 17.14 50.69
CA GLY A 29 11.17 15.80 51.30
C GLY A 29 9.87 15.27 51.90
N GLN A 30 8.79 15.17 51.11
CA GLN A 30 7.62 14.36 51.50
C GLN A 30 7.52 13.09 50.65
N SER A 31 7.21 11.98 51.31
CA SER A 31 6.86 10.69 50.69
C SER A 31 5.75 10.89 49.66
N GLY A 32 5.90 10.28 48.47
CA GLY A 32 4.97 10.46 47.35
C GLY A 32 3.50 10.22 47.66
N ILE A 33 2.67 10.93 46.92
CA ILE A 33 1.21 10.74 46.90
C ILE A 33 0.93 9.54 45.99
N THR A 34 0.21 8.53 46.47
CA THR A 34 -0.32 7.47 45.61
C THR A 34 -1.81 7.72 45.40
N LEU A 35 -2.21 7.90 44.15
CA LEU A 35 -3.60 7.99 43.72
C LEU A 35 -4.03 6.64 43.15
N GLU A 36 -5.09 6.05 43.69
CA GLU A 36 -5.76 4.87 43.15
C GLU A 36 -7.20 5.24 42.78
N MET A 37 -7.63 4.90 41.57
CA MET A 37 -8.93 5.26 41.03
C MET A 37 -9.48 4.17 40.10
N ASP A 38 -10.81 3.96 40.17
CA ASP A 38 -11.56 3.21 39.17
C ASP A 38 -12.23 4.21 38.22
N LEU A 39 -11.65 4.39 37.03
CA LEU A 39 -12.09 5.38 36.07
C LEU A 39 -13.26 4.86 35.24
N GLN A 40 -14.42 5.50 35.41
CA GLN A 40 -15.57 5.36 34.52
C GLN A 40 -16.00 6.75 34.04
N LEU A 41 -15.95 6.98 32.72
CA LEU A 41 -16.35 8.24 32.11
C LEU A 41 -17.26 7.97 30.92
N SER A 42 -18.31 8.76 30.76
CA SER A 42 -19.16 8.77 29.58
C SER A 42 -19.52 10.19 29.20
N ALA A 43 -19.43 10.51 27.92
CA ALA A 43 -19.92 11.77 27.37
C ALA A 43 -20.66 11.50 26.06
N ASP A 44 -21.86 12.06 25.91
CA ASP A 44 -22.65 11.90 24.69
C ASP A 44 -21.93 12.48 23.47
N ARG A 45 -21.23 13.61 23.67
CA ARG A 45 -20.46 14.27 22.62
C ARG A 45 -19.30 15.10 23.18
N VAL A 46 -18.14 15.01 22.55
CA VAL A 46 -17.03 15.96 22.66
C VAL A 46 -16.92 16.70 21.33
N SER A 47 -16.85 18.03 21.36
CA SER A 47 -16.80 18.85 20.14
C SER A 47 -15.58 19.75 20.13
N TYR A 48 -14.84 19.71 19.03
CA TYR A 48 -13.81 20.70 18.69
C TYR A 48 -14.39 21.66 17.66
N TYR A 49 -14.10 22.96 17.80
CA TYR A 49 -14.55 23.98 16.85
C TYR A 49 -13.35 24.76 16.33
N ASP A 50 -13.35 24.95 15.02
CA ASP A 50 -12.36 25.70 14.26
C ASP A 50 -13.09 26.53 13.21
N ASP A 51 -12.82 27.83 13.15
CA ASP A 51 -13.47 28.75 12.20
C ASP A 51 -15.01 28.63 12.11
N GLY A 52 -15.65 28.35 13.26
CA GLY A 52 -17.10 28.17 13.37
C GLY A 52 -17.63 26.84 12.81
N ARG A 53 -16.75 25.95 12.35
CA ARG A 53 -17.02 24.56 11.95
C ARG A 53 -16.62 23.62 13.08
N GLY A 54 -17.26 22.47 13.15
CA GLY A 54 -17.09 21.55 14.28
C GLY A 54 -16.72 20.14 13.84
N ALA A 55 -15.88 19.48 14.63
CA ALA A 55 -15.69 18.04 14.62
C ALA A 55 -16.24 17.46 15.93
N HIS A 56 -16.97 16.35 15.85
CA HIS A 56 -17.72 15.77 16.95
C HIS A 56 -17.32 14.30 17.14
N LEU A 57 -16.84 13.97 18.34
CA LEU A 57 -16.73 12.60 18.82
C LEU A 57 -18.00 12.28 19.60
N GLU A 58 -18.74 11.24 19.22
CA GLU A 58 -20.02 10.89 19.84
C GLU A 58 -19.96 9.55 20.57
N GLY A 59 -20.69 9.46 21.68
CA GLY A 59 -20.75 8.26 22.51
C GLY A 59 -19.39 7.89 23.12
N LEU A 60 -18.64 8.89 23.60
CA LEU A 60 -17.36 8.66 24.28
C LEU A 60 -17.59 7.87 25.57
N LYS A 61 -16.86 6.78 25.74
CA LYS A 61 -16.83 5.99 26.97
C LYS A 61 -15.40 5.62 27.33
N VAL A 62 -15.11 5.65 28.62
CA VAL A 62 -13.89 5.12 29.23
C VAL A 62 -14.28 4.24 30.40
N GLY A 63 -13.75 3.03 30.45
CA GLY A 63 -14.05 2.06 31.51
C GLY A 63 -13.34 0.73 31.27
N SER A 64 -13.80 -0.31 31.96
CA SER A 64 -13.27 -1.67 31.83
C SER A 64 -13.53 -2.24 30.42
N SER A 65 -12.51 -2.85 29.81
CA SER A 65 -12.63 -3.53 28.51
C SER A 65 -13.25 -4.92 28.63
N GLU A 66 -12.97 -5.63 29.73
CA GLU A 66 -13.47 -6.98 30.01
C GLU A 66 -14.88 -6.98 30.62
N ASN A 67 -15.18 -6.00 31.46
CA ASN A 67 -16.42 -5.88 32.24
C ASN A 67 -17.18 -4.60 31.88
N PRO A 68 -17.99 -4.61 30.80
CA PRO A 68 -18.73 -3.43 30.34
C PRO A 68 -19.53 -2.76 31.46
N GLY A 69 -19.35 -1.46 31.61
CA GLY A 69 -20.05 -0.65 32.63
C GLY A 69 -19.35 -0.58 33.99
N GLN A 70 -18.19 -1.21 34.17
CA GLN A 70 -17.30 -1.01 35.32
C GLN A 70 -16.20 0.02 34.99
N GLY A 71 -15.57 0.56 36.02
CA GLY A 71 -14.40 1.43 35.87
C GLY A 71 -13.12 0.64 35.55
N ALA A 72 -12.17 1.27 34.88
CA ALA A 72 -10.82 0.73 34.68
C ALA A 72 -9.90 1.15 35.82
N PHE A 73 -9.07 0.24 36.31
CA PHE A 73 -8.18 0.53 37.43
C PHE A 73 -7.00 1.40 36.99
N HIS A 74 -6.68 2.40 37.79
CA HIS A 74 -5.56 3.31 37.56
C HIS A 74 -4.89 3.66 38.89
N ARG A 75 -3.58 3.43 38.96
CA ARG A 75 -2.74 3.81 40.09
C ARG A 75 -1.61 4.69 39.58
N THR A 76 -1.43 5.86 40.19
CA THR A 76 -0.29 6.75 39.92
C THR A 76 0.37 7.13 41.24
N ARG A 77 1.66 6.80 41.38
CA ARG A 77 2.51 7.37 42.43
C ARG A 77 3.17 8.62 41.90
N ILE A 78 3.07 9.69 42.68
CA ILE A 78 3.55 11.03 42.35
C ILE A 78 4.61 11.39 43.38
N ASP A 79 5.85 11.57 42.91
CA ASP A 79 7.00 11.93 43.72
C ASP A 79 7.68 13.18 43.19
N ILE A 80 8.15 14.07 44.08
CA ILE A 80 8.98 15.22 43.70
C ILE A 80 10.44 14.91 44.05
N GLY A 81 11.29 14.87 43.02
CA GLY A 81 12.71 14.60 43.12
C GLY A 81 13.48 15.71 43.86
N ALA A 82 14.67 15.37 44.36
CA ALA A 82 15.56 16.34 45.03
C ALA A 82 16.07 17.44 44.07
N ASP A 83 16.03 17.17 42.77
CA ASP A 83 16.30 18.08 41.67
C ASP A 83 15.04 18.85 41.19
N ALA A 84 13.94 18.76 41.95
CA ALA A 84 12.62 19.29 41.62
C ALA A 84 11.96 18.69 40.36
N SER A 85 12.38 17.49 39.94
CA SER A 85 11.66 16.72 38.91
C SER A 85 10.34 16.17 39.46
N LEU A 86 9.28 16.16 38.65
CA LEU A 86 8.02 15.47 38.92
C LEU A 86 8.12 14.06 38.34
N ASN A 87 8.06 13.04 39.19
CA ASN A 87 8.15 11.64 38.80
C ASN A 87 6.79 10.97 39.00
N LEU A 88 6.30 10.32 37.95
CA LEU A 88 5.02 9.62 37.91
C LEU A 88 5.27 8.14 37.61
N ASP A 89 5.04 7.26 38.57
CA ASP A 89 4.94 5.82 38.32
C ASP A 89 3.47 5.46 38.12
N TYR A 90 3.08 4.99 36.95
CA TYR A 90 1.69 4.67 36.65
C TYR A 90 1.48 3.19 36.31
N LEU A 91 0.31 2.69 36.69
CA LEU A 91 -0.24 1.40 36.33
C LEU A 91 -1.71 1.62 35.93
N VAL A 92 -2.06 1.20 34.73
CA VAL A 92 -3.40 1.21 34.16
C VAL A 92 -3.73 -0.23 33.79
N GLU A 93 -4.88 -0.72 34.23
CA GLU A 93 -5.31 -2.09 33.95
C GLU A 93 -6.69 -2.07 33.32
N ASP A 94 -6.87 -2.89 32.27
CA ASP A 94 -8.15 -3.17 31.64
C ASP A 94 -8.90 -1.90 31.15
N ARG A 95 -8.19 -0.93 30.54
CA ARG A 95 -8.84 0.31 30.09
C ARG A 95 -9.26 0.23 28.63
N ARG A 96 -10.57 0.36 28.36
CA ARG A 96 -11.12 0.71 27.04
C ARG A 96 -11.39 2.21 26.97
N VAL A 97 -10.92 2.86 25.91
CA VAL A 97 -11.38 4.18 25.46
C VAL A 97 -12.10 3.99 24.13
N GLU A 98 -13.33 4.45 24.00
CA GLU A 98 -14.11 4.26 22.77
C GLU A 98 -15.00 5.45 22.43
N PHE A 99 -15.29 5.62 21.15
CA PHE A 99 -16.35 6.48 20.65
C PHE A 99 -17.05 5.78 19.49
N SER A 100 -18.37 5.97 19.39
CA SER A 100 -19.22 5.25 18.45
C SER A 100 -19.23 5.88 17.06
N ASP A 101 -19.02 7.19 16.98
CA ASP A 101 -19.06 7.96 15.75
C ASP A 101 -18.08 9.15 15.80
N ILE A 102 -17.51 9.47 14.65
CA ILE A 102 -16.84 10.75 14.40
C ILE A 102 -17.61 11.46 13.29
N ARG A 103 -18.08 12.69 13.56
CA ARG A 103 -18.88 13.49 12.62
C ARG A 103 -18.33 14.89 12.45
N LEU A 104 -18.60 15.47 11.29
CA LEU A 104 -18.30 16.86 10.99
C LEU A 104 -19.59 17.67 10.97
N ALA A 105 -19.53 18.90 11.48
CA ALA A 105 -20.63 19.85 11.44
C ALA A 105 -21.03 20.11 9.97
N GLY A 106 -22.34 20.12 9.70
CA GLY A 106 -22.86 20.23 8.33
C GLY A 106 -23.06 18.91 7.60
N ALA A 107 -22.59 17.79 8.16
CA ALA A 107 -22.80 16.44 7.61
C ALA A 107 -23.43 15.45 8.64
N PRO A 108 -24.57 15.78 9.28
CA PRO A 108 -25.11 14.98 10.39
C PRO A 108 -25.60 13.57 10.00
N GLY A 109 -25.85 13.32 8.71
CA GLY A 109 -26.36 12.03 8.21
C GLY A 109 -25.28 10.94 8.06
N VAL A 110 -24.01 11.30 8.14
CA VAL A 110 -22.87 10.41 7.87
C VAL A 110 -21.82 10.49 8.99
N SER A 111 -21.06 9.43 9.17
CA SER A 111 -20.03 9.30 10.21
C SER A 111 -18.82 8.55 9.68
N MET A 112 -17.63 8.86 10.19
CA MET A 112 -16.40 8.13 9.86
C MET A 112 -16.38 6.72 10.46
N GLY A 113 -17.31 6.39 11.35
CA GLY A 113 -17.31 5.13 12.12
C GLY A 113 -16.82 5.32 13.55
N GLY A 114 -16.77 4.20 14.29
CA GLY A 114 -16.34 4.17 15.68
C GLY A 114 -14.93 3.59 15.83
N ILE A 115 -14.26 3.96 16.91
CA ILE A 115 -12.94 3.43 17.28
C ILE A 115 -12.98 3.03 18.76
N PHE A 116 -12.31 1.93 19.08
CA PHE A 116 -12.02 1.55 20.47
C PHE A 116 -10.54 1.22 20.64
N PHE A 117 -10.03 1.50 21.83
CA PHE A 117 -8.66 1.20 22.22
C PHE A 117 -8.62 0.61 23.62
N ASP A 118 -8.30 -0.68 23.70
CA ASP A 118 -8.05 -1.43 24.93
C ASP A 118 -6.57 -1.41 25.24
N HIS A 119 -6.20 -1.26 26.50
CA HIS A 119 -4.81 -1.41 26.94
C HIS A 119 -4.69 -1.55 28.44
N SER A 120 -3.67 -2.30 28.87
CA SER A 120 -3.05 -2.16 30.18
C SER A 120 -1.66 -1.56 29.99
N LEU A 121 -1.29 -0.61 30.83
CA LEU A 121 -0.10 0.22 30.65
C LEU A 121 0.61 0.40 31.99
N GLN A 122 1.90 0.09 32.05
CA GLN A 122 2.73 0.33 33.22
C GLN A 122 3.99 1.08 32.80
N GLY A 123 4.37 2.12 33.53
CA GLY A 123 5.56 2.88 33.19
C GLY A 123 5.88 4.01 34.14
N ILE A 124 6.86 4.79 33.72
CA ILE A 124 7.34 5.98 34.41
C ILE A 124 7.27 7.18 33.47
N LEU A 125 7.01 8.35 34.04
CA LEU A 125 7.15 9.64 33.38
C LEU A 125 7.83 10.61 34.36
N SER A 126 9.02 11.08 34.04
CA SER A 126 9.72 12.14 34.75
C SER A 126 9.63 13.43 33.94
N ILE A 127 9.31 14.54 34.61
CA ILE A 127 9.21 15.87 34.03
C ILE A 127 10.11 16.79 34.84
N ARG A 128 11.04 17.49 34.17
CA ARG A 128 11.95 18.44 34.81
C ARG A 128 12.00 19.75 34.04
N GLY A 129 12.24 20.85 34.74
CA GLY A 129 12.44 22.15 34.11
C GLY A 129 13.75 22.20 33.32
N GLY A 130 13.73 22.92 32.19
CA GLY A 130 14.87 23.09 31.29
C GLY A 130 14.58 22.52 29.90
N GLY A 131 14.80 23.34 28.86
CA GLY A 131 14.75 22.94 27.45
C GLY A 131 16.13 22.57 26.88
N GLY A 132 16.14 22.05 25.66
CA GLY A 132 17.34 21.60 24.94
C GLY A 132 18.03 22.72 24.14
N VAL A 133 17.33 23.80 23.79
CA VAL A 133 17.86 24.91 22.96
C VAL A 133 17.91 26.28 23.66
N GLY A 134 17.73 26.32 24.98
CA GLY A 134 17.98 27.50 25.82
C GLY A 134 16.77 28.38 26.15
N GLY A 135 15.54 27.93 25.84
CA GLY A 135 14.29 28.56 26.26
C GLY A 135 13.79 28.09 27.64
N SER A 136 12.67 28.68 28.11
CA SER A 136 11.90 28.10 29.22
C SER A 136 11.10 26.92 28.69
N GLY A 137 11.52 25.70 29.04
CA GLY A 137 10.90 24.48 28.56
C GLY A 137 10.91 23.38 29.60
N TYR A 138 10.42 22.21 29.18
CA TYR A 138 10.39 20.99 29.97
C TYR A 138 11.18 19.91 29.27
N THR A 139 11.89 19.10 30.05
CA THR A 139 12.45 17.83 29.60
C THR A 139 11.61 16.69 30.17
N PHE A 140 11.31 15.70 29.34
CA PHE A 140 10.54 14.50 29.68
C PHE A 140 11.41 13.26 29.48
N ASP A 141 11.34 12.37 30.46
CA ASP A 141 11.87 11.03 30.37
C ASP A 141 10.68 10.07 30.54
N SER A 142 10.37 9.27 29.53
CA SER A 142 9.23 8.35 29.52
C SER A 142 9.70 6.94 29.17
N ALA A 143 9.28 5.96 29.96
CA ALA A 143 9.48 4.56 29.63
C ALA A 143 8.26 3.75 30.08
N TYR A 144 7.72 2.92 29.19
CA TYR A 144 6.51 2.16 29.48
C TYR A 144 6.41 0.85 28.72
N THR A 145 5.63 -0.06 29.30
CA THR A 145 5.18 -1.29 28.69
C THR A 145 3.66 -1.28 28.59
N MET A 146 3.15 -1.61 27.41
CA MET A 146 1.74 -1.86 27.15
C MET A 146 1.53 -3.36 26.86
N THR A 147 0.47 -3.94 27.40
CA THR A 147 0.10 -5.34 27.15
C THR A 147 -1.40 -5.51 26.96
N GLY A 148 -1.79 -6.59 26.27
CA GLY A 148 -3.19 -6.94 26.05
C GLY A 148 -3.96 -5.87 25.28
N GLY A 149 -3.26 -5.06 24.48
CA GLY A 149 -3.87 -3.95 23.79
C GLY A 149 -4.75 -4.41 22.63
N ARG A 150 -5.79 -3.64 22.31
CA ARG A 150 -6.60 -3.82 21.10
C ARG A 150 -6.96 -2.48 20.51
N LEU A 151 -6.75 -2.29 19.21
CA LEU A 151 -7.17 -1.08 18.51
C LEU A 151 -8.07 -1.46 17.36
N GLY A 152 -9.33 -1.03 17.40
CA GLY A 152 -10.31 -1.41 16.40
C GLY A 152 -11.03 -0.26 15.74
N TYR A 153 -11.32 -0.46 14.45
CA TYR A 153 -12.15 0.39 13.62
C TYR A 153 -13.46 -0.32 13.30
N ARG A 154 -14.58 0.38 13.44
CA ARG A 154 -15.92 -0.19 13.29
C ARG A 154 -16.81 0.66 12.38
N THR A 155 -17.49 0.00 11.45
CA THR A 155 -18.50 0.62 10.59
C THR A 155 -19.70 -0.31 10.41
N ASN A 156 -20.91 0.24 10.55
CA ASN A 156 -22.18 -0.44 10.27
C ASN A 156 -22.33 -1.80 10.98
N GLY A 157 -21.72 -1.95 12.16
CA GLY A 157 -21.76 -3.17 12.96
C GLY A 157 -20.61 -4.15 12.73
N ASN A 158 -19.77 -3.95 11.71
CA ASN A 158 -18.60 -4.79 11.45
C ASN A 158 -17.32 -4.10 11.93
N SER A 159 -16.29 -4.86 12.30
CA SER A 159 -15.02 -4.31 12.79
C SER A 159 -13.80 -5.06 12.29
N VAL A 160 -12.72 -4.31 12.05
CA VAL A 160 -11.35 -4.83 11.95
C VAL A 160 -10.56 -4.26 13.12
N PHE A 161 -9.73 -5.08 13.76
CA PHE A 161 -8.95 -4.63 14.91
C PHE A 161 -7.64 -5.37 15.07
N LEU A 162 -6.64 -4.65 15.56
CA LEU A 162 -5.39 -5.21 16.06
C LEU A 162 -5.67 -5.87 17.42
N ASP A 163 -5.24 -7.10 17.61
CA ASP A 163 -5.43 -7.90 18.82
C ASP A 163 -4.08 -8.27 19.45
N ASP A 164 -4.09 -8.40 20.77
CA ASP A 164 -2.92 -8.73 21.59
C ASP A 164 -1.70 -7.82 21.30
N ILE A 165 -1.95 -6.51 21.33
CA ILE A 165 -0.89 -5.52 21.16
C ILE A 165 -0.02 -5.51 22.41
N THR A 166 1.27 -5.72 22.22
CA THR A 166 2.31 -5.47 23.21
C THR A 166 3.27 -4.41 22.70
N MET A 167 3.77 -3.55 23.59
CA MET A 167 4.68 -2.46 23.22
C MET A 167 5.60 -2.15 24.39
N ASN A 168 6.88 -1.93 24.12
CA ASN A 168 7.84 -1.35 25.05
C ASN A 168 8.44 -0.11 24.39
N VAL A 169 8.42 1.02 25.10
CA VAL A 169 9.00 2.28 24.60
C VAL A 169 9.89 2.88 25.67
N GLU A 170 11.02 3.41 25.23
CA GLU A 170 11.90 4.28 26.00
C GLU A 170 12.18 5.54 25.19
N ALA A 171 11.82 6.68 25.76
CA ALA A 171 11.97 7.99 25.15
C ALA A 171 12.53 8.95 26.22
N LEU A 172 13.84 9.15 26.20
CA LEU A 172 14.57 9.90 27.22
C LEU A 172 15.06 11.23 26.65
N GLY A 173 15.04 12.25 27.49
CA GLY A 173 15.54 13.57 27.16
C GLY A 173 14.71 14.29 26.10
N ILE A 174 13.42 13.95 25.96
CA ILE A 174 12.52 14.70 25.07
C ILE A 174 12.41 16.12 25.61
N THR A 175 12.58 17.14 24.78
CA THR A 175 12.39 18.53 25.22
C THR A 175 11.19 19.16 24.53
N LEU A 176 10.37 19.88 25.29
CA LEU A 176 9.30 20.74 24.79
C LEU A 176 9.58 22.16 25.23
N GLU A 177 9.79 23.08 24.28
CA GLU A 177 10.07 24.47 24.60
C GLU A 177 9.51 25.44 23.57
N GLN A 178 9.26 26.67 24.00
CA GLN A 178 8.81 27.72 23.10
C GLN A 178 10.01 28.44 22.48
N VAL A 179 10.12 28.41 21.16
CA VAL A 179 11.13 29.12 20.36
C VAL A 179 10.43 30.13 19.46
N GLY A 180 10.40 31.39 19.91
CA GLY A 180 9.62 32.44 19.24
C GLY A 180 8.12 32.17 19.30
N ASP A 181 7.50 31.97 18.13
CA ASP A 181 6.09 31.61 17.97
C ASP A 181 5.86 30.09 17.79
N THR A 182 6.93 29.29 17.90
CA THR A 182 6.93 27.84 17.71
C THR A 182 6.96 27.12 19.05
N LEU A 183 6.16 26.08 19.19
CA LEU A 183 6.37 25.06 20.21
C LEU A 183 7.24 23.95 19.59
N GLU A 184 8.49 23.83 20.03
CA GLU A 184 9.41 22.81 19.54
C GLU A 184 9.39 21.59 20.46
N LEU A 185 9.09 20.43 19.88
CA LEU A 185 9.25 19.11 20.49
C LEU A 185 10.47 18.44 19.85
N ILE A 186 11.51 18.16 20.64
CA ILE A 186 12.75 17.54 20.18
C ILE A 186 12.90 16.21 20.89
N SER A 187 13.20 15.18 20.12
CA SER A 187 13.40 13.81 20.60
C SER A 187 14.69 13.27 20.01
N GLU A 188 15.78 13.25 20.80
CA GLU A 188 17.11 12.86 20.32
C GLU A 188 17.26 11.35 20.14
N ASN A 189 16.53 10.56 20.92
CA ASN A 189 16.58 9.10 20.84
C ASN A 189 15.31 8.47 21.44
N VAL A 190 14.44 7.97 20.59
CA VAL A 190 13.29 7.13 20.97
C VAL A 190 13.55 5.72 20.48
N THR A 191 13.48 4.76 21.39
CA THR A 191 13.56 3.34 21.04
C THR A 191 12.28 2.64 21.45
N GLY A 192 11.90 1.63 20.69
CA GLY A 192 10.77 0.79 21.08
C GLY A 192 10.69 -0.48 20.28
N ASN A 193 9.93 -1.43 20.83
CA ASN A 193 9.48 -2.63 20.13
C ASN A 193 7.98 -2.79 20.35
N TRP A 194 7.32 -3.41 19.39
CA TRP A 194 5.90 -3.65 19.42
C TRP A 194 5.55 -4.93 18.67
N LYS A 195 4.45 -5.55 19.08
CA LYS A 195 3.89 -6.74 18.43
C LYS A 195 2.38 -6.68 18.47
N VAL A 196 1.75 -7.07 17.37
CA VAL A 196 0.33 -7.37 17.25
C VAL A 196 0.22 -8.87 17.04
N GLY A 197 -0.40 -9.58 17.99
CA GLY A 197 -0.56 -11.03 17.90
C GLY A 197 -1.39 -11.46 16.69
N ALA A 198 -2.45 -10.72 16.38
CA ALA A 198 -3.30 -10.97 15.22
C ALA A 198 -4.05 -9.70 14.79
N ILE A 199 -4.25 -9.49 13.51
CA ILE A 199 -5.23 -8.54 12.97
C ILE A 199 -6.51 -9.34 12.72
N ARG A 200 -7.64 -8.94 13.30
CA ARG A 200 -8.88 -9.71 13.28
C ARG A 200 -10.01 -8.99 12.59
N PHE A 201 -10.93 -9.78 12.04
CA PHE A 201 -12.18 -9.32 11.45
C PHE A 201 -13.39 -9.88 12.20
N SER A 202 -14.43 -9.05 12.34
CA SER A 202 -15.76 -9.46 12.79
C SER A 202 -16.84 -8.82 11.94
N ASN A 203 -17.76 -9.63 11.42
CA ASN A 203 -19.01 -9.21 10.81
C ASN A 203 -20.24 -9.37 11.73
N ASP A 204 -20.03 -9.77 12.99
CA ASP A 204 -21.08 -9.89 13.99
C ASP A 204 -21.15 -8.62 14.84
N PRO A 205 -22.26 -7.86 14.77
CA PRO A 205 -22.45 -6.67 15.60
C PRO A 205 -22.40 -6.94 17.11
N LEU A 206 -22.66 -8.17 17.56
CA LEU A 206 -22.60 -8.58 18.97
C LEU A 206 -21.17 -8.80 19.46
N ILE A 207 -20.22 -9.02 18.54
CA ILE A 207 -18.81 -9.16 18.84
C ILE A 207 -18.16 -7.78 18.71
N TYR A 208 -17.69 -7.25 19.83
CA TYR A 208 -17.16 -5.89 19.89
C TYR A 208 -15.87 -5.81 20.70
N GLY A 209 -14.74 -5.75 19.99
CA GLY A 209 -13.41 -5.77 20.57
C GLY A 209 -13.11 -7.06 21.35
N ARG A 210 -13.60 -8.20 20.85
CA ARG A 210 -13.34 -9.53 21.39
C ARG A 210 -12.68 -10.40 20.32
N ALA A 211 -11.66 -11.15 20.71
CA ALA A 211 -10.86 -11.99 19.81
C ALA A 211 -11.53 -13.31 19.40
N THR A 212 -12.65 -13.67 20.03
CA THR A 212 -13.34 -14.95 19.84
C THR A 212 -14.80 -14.76 19.47
N ASP A 213 -15.36 -15.74 18.78
CA ASP A 213 -16.78 -15.83 18.48
C ASP A 213 -17.62 -16.29 19.71
N ALA A 214 -18.93 -16.45 19.50
CA ALA A 214 -19.86 -16.90 20.53
C ALA A 214 -19.60 -18.34 21.03
N SER A 215 -18.87 -19.17 20.27
CA SER A 215 -18.46 -20.52 20.66
C SER A 215 -17.14 -20.54 21.45
N GLY A 216 -16.41 -19.42 21.46
CA GLY A 216 -15.07 -19.30 22.03
C GLY A 216 -13.94 -19.62 21.04
N ALA A 217 -14.26 -19.86 19.76
CA ALA A 217 -13.25 -20.05 18.72
C ALA A 217 -12.62 -18.69 18.34
N PRO A 218 -11.31 -18.63 18.03
CA PRO A 218 -10.68 -17.40 17.54
C PRO A 218 -11.35 -16.90 16.26
N LEU A 219 -11.49 -15.58 16.12
CA LEU A 219 -11.91 -14.97 14.86
C LEU A 219 -10.84 -15.14 13.78
N ALA A 220 -11.25 -15.15 12.52
CA ALA A 220 -10.35 -15.14 11.37
C ALA A 220 -9.34 -13.99 11.48
N SER A 221 -8.11 -14.25 11.04
CA SER A 221 -7.00 -13.30 11.13
C SER A 221 -6.39 -13.00 9.77
N TYR A 222 -5.93 -11.76 9.61
CA TYR A 222 -5.06 -11.36 8.51
C TYR A 222 -3.59 -11.68 8.79
N GLY A 223 -3.25 -12.37 9.88
CA GLY A 223 -1.88 -12.53 10.37
C GLY A 223 -1.50 -11.52 11.46
N GLY A 224 -0.26 -11.58 11.92
CA GLY A 224 0.32 -10.73 12.95
C GLY A 224 1.31 -9.70 12.42
N LEU A 225 1.75 -8.78 13.29
CA LEU A 225 2.76 -7.76 12.96
C LEU A 225 3.77 -7.66 14.10
N GLU A 226 5.03 -7.39 13.78
CA GLU A 226 6.06 -7.15 14.78
C GLU A 226 7.07 -6.11 14.27
N GLY A 227 7.64 -5.33 15.16
CA GLY A 227 8.69 -4.39 14.78
C GLY A 227 9.43 -3.78 15.95
N ASP A 228 10.56 -3.18 15.62
CA ASP A 228 11.38 -2.39 16.52
C ASP A 228 11.91 -1.16 15.80
N TYR A 229 12.26 -0.13 16.55
CA TYR A 229 12.75 1.11 16.00
C TYR A 229 13.67 1.87 16.96
N ARG A 230 14.54 2.68 16.35
CA ARG A 230 15.29 3.77 16.98
C ARG A 230 15.24 5.00 16.07
N ILE A 231 14.66 6.07 16.58
CA ILE A 231 14.44 7.30 15.81
C ILE A 231 14.87 8.54 16.60
N SER A 232 15.20 9.60 15.87
CA SER A 232 15.28 10.96 16.40
C SER A 232 14.36 11.87 15.60
N SER A 233 13.80 12.90 16.22
CA SER A 233 12.93 13.86 15.52
C SER A 233 12.95 15.25 16.14
N ARG A 234 12.67 16.24 15.31
CA ARG A 234 12.38 17.62 15.70
C ARG A 234 11.05 18.03 15.08
N THR A 235 10.12 18.49 15.89
CA THR A 235 8.78 18.90 15.46
C THR A 235 8.49 20.31 15.94
N GLY A 236 8.29 21.23 15.00
CA GLY A 236 7.80 22.57 15.28
C GLY A 236 6.29 22.62 15.12
N ILE A 237 5.57 23.10 16.14
CA ILE A 237 4.12 23.23 16.15
C ILE A 237 3.75 24.71 16.27
N LYS A 238 2.92 25.20 15.35
CA LYS A 238 2.44 26.59 15.29
C LYS A 238 0.94 26.63 15.10
N ALA A 239 0.33 27.78 15.41
CA ALA A 239 -1.05 28.04 15.00
C ALA A 239 -1.10 28.48 13.52
N GLY A 240 -2.11 28.00 12.80
CA GLY A 240 -2.41 28.43 11.42
C GLY A 240 -2.93 27.28 10.55
N GLY A 241 -4.15 27.42 10.03
CA GLY A 241 -4.74 26.51 9.04
C GLY A 241 -4.37 26.86 7.60
N ARG A 242 -4.91 26.12 6.63
CA ARG A 242 -4.79 26.51 5.22
C ARG A 242 -5.51 27.84 4.98
N GLU A 243 -6.67 27.98 5.61
CA GLU A 243 -7.40 29.22 5.78
C GLU A 243 -7.68 29.41 7.27
N GLY A 244 -7.42 30.61 7.83
CA GLY A 244 -7.85 30.93 9.20
C GLY A 244 -7.12 30.19 10.32
N GLN A 245 -7.90 29.67 11.27
CA GLN A 245 -7.41 28.96 12.45
C GLN A 245 -7.04 27.52 12.10
N GLY A 246 -6.24 26.88 12.96
CA GLY A 246 -5.75 25.52 12.73
C GLY A 246 -4.38 25.27 13.33
N LEU A 247 -3.81 24.12 13.02
CA LEU A 247 -2.49 23.69 13.47
C LEU A 247 -1.55 23.58 12.27
N ARG A 248 -0.34 24.13 12.39
CA ARG A 248 0.75 23.94 11.44
C ARG A 248 1.87 23.15 12.11
N ILE A 249 2.40 22.18 11.39
CA ILE A 249 3.45 21.28 11.82
C ILE A 249 4.56 21.29 10.77
N ASP A 250 5.79 21.53 11.22
CA ASP A 250 7.01 21.27 10.47
C ASP A 250 7.76 20.16 11.23
N ASN A 251 8.21 19.10 10.56
CA ASN A 251 8.86 17.95 11.20
C ASN A 251 10.08 17.48 10.40
N GLU A 252 11.13 17.11 11.12
CA GLU A 252 12.27 16.36 10.61
C GLU A 252 12.43 15.10 11.45
N THR A 253 12.63 13.96 10.80
CA THR A 253 12.80 12.67 11.47
C THR A 253 13.92 11.87 10.81
N THR A 254 14.79 11.29 11.64
CA THR A 254 15.80 10.32 11.22
C THR A 254 15.47 8.96 11.80
N ILE A 255 15.37 7.96 10.93
CA ILE A 255 15.26 6.54 11.28
C ILE A 255 16.68 5.99 11.29
N HIS A 256 17.20 5.75 12.49
CA HIS A 256 18.55 5.23 12.62
C HIS A 256 18.64 3.71 12.50
N SER A 257 17.55 3.02 12.87
CA SER A 257 17.35 1.59 12.66
C SER A 257 15.88 1.26 12.90
N ALA A 258 15.28 0.43 12.08
CA ALA A 258 14.00 -0.20 12.36
C ALA A 258 13.90 -1.56 11.66
N ASN A 259 13.06 -2.43 12.20
CA ASN A 259 12.66 -3.67 11.55
C ASN A 259 11.14 -3.79 11.56
N PHE A 260 10.58 -4.41 10.54
CA PHE A 260 9.16 -4.69 10.43
C PHE A 260 8.93 -6.09 9.89
N LEU A 261 8.05 -6.84 10.52
CA LEU A 261 7.67 -8.19 10.13
C LEU A 261 6.15 -8.28 10.02
N TYR A 262 5.69 -8.84 8.90
CA TYR A 262 4.37 -9.41 8.77
C TYR A 262 4.46 -10.92 9.04
N LEU A 263 3.56 -11.45 9.88
CA LEU A 263 3.56 -12.84 10.31
C LEU A 263 2.29 -13.53 9.82
N ASP A 264 2.45 -14.73 9.26
CA ASP A 264 1.34 -15.53 8.75
C ASP A 264 1.67 -17.02 8.94
N ASP A 265 0.83 -17.72 9.71
CA ASP A 265 0.98 -19.15 10.05
C ASP A 265 2.39 -19.52 10.58
N GLY A 266 3.06 -18.57 11.25
CA GLY A 266 4.41 -18.72 11.80
C GLY A 266 5.55 -18.43 10.82
N ASN A 267 5.27 -18.14 9.56
CA ASN A 267 6.23 -17.62 8.58
C ASN A 267 6.23 -16.08 8.61
N ALA A 268 7.30 -15.47 8.08
CA ALA A 268 7.45 -14.02 8.10
C ALA A 268 7.80 -13.46 6.72
N LEU A 269 7.26 -12.29 6.41
CA LEU A 269 7.82 -11.34 5.46
C LEU A 269 8.48 -10.22 6.28
N ALA A 270 9.80 -10.08 6.19
CA ALA A 270 10.57 -9.17 7.02
C ALA A 270 11.27 -8.09 6.19
N LEU A 271 11.12 -6.84 6.64
CA LEU A 271 11.90 -5.69 6.21
C LEU A 271 12.92 -5.40 7.31
N ARG A 272 14.20 -5.62 7.02
CA ARG A 272 15.30 -5.50 7.97
C ARG A 272 16.15 -4.27 7.70
N ASP A 273 16.81 -3.80 8.77
CA ASP A 273 17.80 -2.73 8.72
C ASP A 273 17.27 -1.46 8.03
N ILE A 274 16.04 -1.08 8.36
CA ILE A 274 15.40 0.12 7.82
C ILE A 274 16.12 1.35 8.38
N THR A 275 16.57 2.22 7.49
CA THR A 275 17.19 3.50 7.83
C THR A 275 16.69 4.60 6.92
N GLY A 276 16.86 5.86 7.31
CA GLY A 276 16.53 6.97 6.43
C GLY A 276 16.20 8.25 7.16
N GLU A 277 15.72 9.23 6.42
CA GLU A 277 15.28 10.51 6.92
C GLU A 277 14.13 11.05 6.08
N TYR A 278 13.26 11.84 6.70
CA TYR A 278 12.24 12.58 5.99
C TYR A 278 11.94 13.91 6.68
N GLN A 279 11.46 14.86 5.88
CA GLN A 279 11.06 16.18 6.32
C GLN A 279 9.65 16.51 5.82
N ILE A 280 8.81 16.96 6.74
CA ILE A 280 7.48 17.48 6.50
C ILE A 280 7.55 19.00 6.65
N HIS A 281 7.21 19.71 5.58
CA HIS A 281 7.16 21.16 5.56
C HIS A 281 5.71 21.64 5.45
N ASP A 282 5.30 22.50 6.39
CA ASP A 282 3.99 23.18 6.40
C ASP A 282 2.80 22.20 6.32
N LEU A 283 2.80 21.13 7.13
CA LEU A 283 1.62 20.29 7.32
C LEU A 283 0.58 21.07 8.13
N ARG A 284 -0.58 21.35 7.55
CA ARG A 284 -1.68 22.07 8.18
C ARG A 284 -2.85 21.14 8.44
N ILE A 285 -3.41 21.26 9.64
CA ILE A 285 -4.58 20.52 10.11
C ILE A 285 -5.66 21.52 10.52
N ASP A 286 -6.81 21.47 9.85
CA ASP A 286 -7.94 22.39 10.06
C ASP A 286 -9.30 21.74 9.77
N VAL A 287 -10.37 22.20 10.43
CA VAL A 287 -11.74 21.78 10.08
C VAL A 287 -12.24 22.66 8.94
N THR A 288 -12.10 22.17 7.72
CA THR A 288 -12.30 22.93 6.49
C THR A 288 -13.33 22.26 5.56
N ASN A 289 -13.31 22.60 4.28
CA ASN A 289 -14.02 21.88 3.24
C ASN A 289 -13.01 21.36 2.22
N ASP A 290 -13.33 20.26 1.56
CA ASP A 290 -12.58 19.82 0.40
C ASP A 290 -12.81 20.71 -0.83
N ASN A 291 -12.15 20.38 -1.94
CA ASN A 291 -12.26 21.07 -3.22
C ASN A 291 -13.71 21.06 -3.79
N GLN A 292 -14.56 20.13 -3.36
CA GLN A 292 -15.98 20.02 -3.73
C GLN A 292 -16.92 20.72 -2.74
N ARG A 293 -16.37 21.43 -1.75
CA ARG A 293 -17.11 22.13 -0.67
C ARG A 293 -17.82 21.21 0.31
N ARG A 294 -17.39 19.96 0.45
CA ARG A 294 -17.87 19.02 1.48
C ARG A 294 -17.12 19.25 2.80
N PRO A 295 -17.78 19.29 3.96
CA PRO A 295 -17.11 19.43 5.26
C PRO A 295 -16.07 18.34 5.47
N ALA A 296 -14.86 18.73 5.87
CA ALA A 296 -13.73 17.83 6.05
C ALA A 296 -12.85 18.23 7.24
N LEU A 297 -12.09 17.26 7.75
CA LEU A 297 -10.83 17.55 8.43
C LEU A 297 -9.74 17.56 7.36
N GLY A 298 -9.17 18.73 7.08
CA GLY A 298 -8.12 18.92 6.08
C GLY A 298 -6.75 18.60 6.64
N LEU A 299 -5.96 17.83 5.89
CA LEU A 299 -4.54 17.62 6.08
C LEU A 299 -3.88 18.11 4.78
N THR A 300 -3.23 19.26 4.83
CA THR A 300 -2.65 19.88 3.63
C THR A 300 -1.18 20.13 3.84
N LEU A 301 -0.38 19.87 2.82
CA LEU A 301 1.06 19.77 2.94
C LEU A 301 1.72 20.74 1.96
N GLY A 302 2.67 21.55 2.45
CA GLY A 302 3.50 22.40 1.59
C GLY A 302 4.60 21.63 0.87
N GLY A 303 5.22 20.66 1.55
CA GLY A 303 6.14 19.70 0.94
C GLY A 303 6.46 18.52 1.85
N LEU A 304 6.83 17.39 1.26
CA LEU A 304 7.34 16.21 1.97
C LEU A 304 8.47 15.61 1.13
N GLU A 305 9.65 15.47 1.71
CA GLU A 305 10.78 14.85 1.04
C GLU A 305 11.52 13.91 1.98
N GLY A 306 12.23 12.94 1.42
CA GLY A 306 13.02 12.01 2.21
C GLY A 306 13.69 10.92 1.41
N ALA A 307 14.49 10.13 2.12
CA ALA A 307 15.13 8.93 1.63
C ALA A 307 14.99 7.80 2.65
N LEU A 308 14.55 6.64 2.20
CA LEU A 308 14.39 5.42 3.00
C LEU A 308 15.16 4.28 2.36
N ALA A 309 15.85 3.49 3.17
CA ALA A 309 16.60 2.31 2.77
C ALA A 309 16.14 1.11 3.59
N VAL A 310 15.88 -0.01 2.92
CA VAL A 310 15.64 -1.33 3.53
C VAL A 310 16.83 -2.22 3.18
N GLY A 311 17.61 -2.63 4.18
CA GLY A 311 18.84 -3.37 3.98
C GLY A 311 18.64 -4.82 3.52
N SER A 312 17.49 -5.43 3.86
CA SER A 312 17.14 -6.78 3.39
C SER A 312 15.62 -6.97 3.40
N VAL A 313 15.08 -7.56 2.34
CA VAL A 313 13.68 -8.00 2.23
C VAL A 313 13.65 -9.52 2.24
N GLU A 314 13.24 -10.11 3.35
CA GLU A 314 13.29 -11.56 3.58
C GLU A 314 11.89 -12.17 3.61
N VAL A 315 11.75 -13.41 3.16
CA VAL A 315 10.49 -14.14 3.28
C VAL A 315 10.72 -15.62 3.55
N GLY A 316 9.80 -16.24 4.29
CA GLY A 316 9.82 -17.67 4.59
C GLY A 316 10.74 -18.02 5.77
N ALA A 317 11.09 -19.30 5.90
CA ALA A 317 11.77 -19.81 7.10
C ALA A 317 13.30 -19.76 7.05
N SER A 318 13.89 -19.41 5.90
CA SER A 318 15.31 -19.66 5.56
C SER A 318 16.22 -18.44 5.67
N GLY A 319 15.70 -17.24 6.00
CA GLY A 319 16.48 -16.00 5.98
C GLY A 319 16.99 -15.62 4.59
N GLN A 320 16.38 -16.17 3.54
CA GLN A 320 16.69 -15.80 2.16
C GLN A 320 16.13 -14.41 1.86
N SER A 321 16.89 -13.63 1.11
CA SER A 321 16.58 -12.24 0.81
C SER A 321 16.30 -12.04 -0.68
N PHE A 322 15.33 -11.21 -0.99
CA PHE A 322 15.18 -10.66 -2.32
C PHE A 322 16.27 -9.63 -2.64
N GLY A 323 17.03 -9.15 -1.65
CA GLY A 323 18.00 -8.07 -1.74
C GLY A 323 17.54 -6.83 -0.97
N SER A 324 18.08 -5.66 -1.33
CA SER A 324 17.77 -4.37 -0.68
C SER A 324 17.05 -3.40 -1.60
N VAL A 325 16.27 -2.49 -1.00
CA VAL A 325 15.49 -1.48 -1.71
C VAL A 325 15.74 -0.11 -1.10
N ASN A 326 15.92 0.91 -1.94
CA ASN A 326 16.02 2.30 -1.49
C ASN A 326 15.07 3.19 -2.27
N LEU A 327 14.42 4.13 -1.59
CA LEU A 327 13.47 5.08 -2.14
C LEU A 327 13.89 6.50 -1.72
N ALA A 328 14.08 7.39 -2.69
CA ALA A 328 14.13 8.82 -2.47
C ALA A 328 12.88 9.46 -3.10
N PHE A 329 12.25 10.43 -2.44
CA PHE A 329 10.99 11.01 -2.90
C PHE A 329 10.86 12.49 -2.51
N ALA A 330 10.11 13.24 -3.31
CA ALA A 330 9.72 14.62 -3.06
C ALA A 330 8.27 14.87 -3.54
N PHE A 331 7.42 15.28 -2.61
CA PHE A 331 6.08 15.79 -2.85
C PHE A 331 6.08 17.31 -2.76
N GLU A 332 5.71 17.96 -3.86
CA GLU A 332 5.71 19.42 -4.00
C GLU A 332 4.60 19.83 -4.96
N ASP A 333 4.06 21.03 -4.77
CA ASP A 333 3.07 21.60 -5.68
C ASP A 333 3.65 21.74 -7.10
N ARG A 334 3.02 21.10 -8.09
CA ARG A 334 3.53 21.08 -9.46
C ARG A 334 2.40 21.02 -10.49
N ALA A 335 2.68 21.56 -11.68
CA ALA A 335 1.80 21.45 -12.83
C ALA A 335 2.10 20.18 -13.63
N PHE A 336 1.09 19.35 -13.86
CA PHE A 336 1.14 18.21 -14.77
C PHE A 336 0.04 18.36 -15.81
N ASN A 337 0.38 18.21 -17.09
CA ASN A 337 -0.57 18.29 -18.22
C ASN A 337 -1.45 19.56 -18.20
N GLY A 338 -0.87 20.70 -17.79
CA GLY A 338 -1.56 22.00 -17.74
C GLY A 338 -2.45 22.19 -16.50
N ARG A 339 -2.44 21.27 -15.54
CA ARG A 339 -3.18 21.35 -14.28
C ARG A 339 -2.22 21.37 -13.09
N ASN A 340 -2.47 22.25 -12.12
CA ASN A 340 -1.74 22.27 -10.87
C ASN A 340 -2.29 21.22 -9.91
N TYR A 341 -1.39 20.48 -9.27
CA TYR A 341 -1.67 19.54 -8.20
C TYR A 341 -0.97 20.00 -6.94
N THR A 342 -1.65 19.86 -5.82
CA THR A 342 -1.09 20.06 -4.48
C THR A 342 -1.01 18.75 -3.73
N ASN A 343 -0.67 18.79 -2.44
CA ASN A 343 -0.66 17.63 -1.57
C ASN A 343 -1.67 17.83 -0.44
N ALA A 344 -2.80 17.10 -0.50
CA ALA A 344 -3.89 17.24 0.44
C ALA A 344 -4.69 15.95 0.62
N VAL A 345 -5.11 15.70 1.85
CA VAL A 345 -6.09 14.66 2.20
C VAL A 345 -7.17 15.29 3.05
N TYR A 346 -8.43 15.14 2.63
CA TYR A 346 -9.59 15.65 3.35
C TYR A 346 -10.40 14.47 3.89
N LEU A 347 -10.40 14.30 5.21
CA LEU A 347 -11.12 13.21 5.88
C LEU A 347 -12.58 13.58 6.10
N GLN A 348 -13.48 12.68 5.74
CA GLN A 348 -14.93 12.89 5.75
C GLN A 348 -15.66 11.64 6.27
N GLY A 349 -16.84 11.86 6.86
CA GLY A 349 -17.74 10.77 7.21
C GLY A 349 -18.54 10.28 6.00
N GLY A 350 -18.88 8.99 6.01
CA GLY A 350 -19.59 8.31 4.93
C GLY A 350 -18.62 7.66 3.95
N GLY A 351 -18.60 6.32 3.92
CA GLY A 351 -17.86 5.54 2.93
C GLY A 351 -18.70 5.27 1.68
N HIS A 352 -18.64 4.05 1.16
CA HIS A 352 -19.47 3.61 0.05
C HIS A 352 -20.96 3.80 0.36
N GLN A 353 -21.69 4.44 -0.55
CA GLN A 353 -23.09 4.88 -0.34
C GLN A 353 -24.05 3.75 0.08
N ASP A 354 -23.85 2.53 -0.43
CA ASP A 354 -24.70 1.39 -0.12
C ASP A 354 -24.32 0.63 1.16
N ALA A 355 -23.12 0.87 1.72
CA ALA A 355 -22.64 0.14 2.89
C ALA A 355 -23.33 0.59 4.20
N GLY A 356 -23.87 1.81 4.22
CA GLY A 356 -24.56 2.41 5.36
C GLY A 356 -24.06 3.81 5.70
N ALA A 357 -24.50 4.34 6.84
CA ALA A 357 -24.20 5.72 7.25
C ALA A 357 -22.77 5.90 7.82
N GLN A 358 -22.10 4.80 8.18
CA GLN A 358 -20.73 4.81 8.69
C GLN A 358 -19.73 4.39 7.62
N GLY A 359 -18.55 5.02 7.64
CA GLY A 359 -17.41 4.73 6.78
C GLY A 359 -16.56 5.97 6.61
N LEU A 360 -15.29 5.81 6.28
CA LEU A 360 -14.38 6.93 6.05
C LEU A 360 -14.35 7.24 4.55
N ARG A 361 -14.44 8.52 4.19
CA ARG A 361 -14.08 9.01 2.84
C ARG A 361 -12.88 9.92 2.96
N LEU A 362 -11.96 9.80 2.01
CA LEU A 362 -10.77 10.61 1.88
C LEU A 362 -10.80 11.23 0.48
N ALA A 363 -11.00 12.53 0.39
CA ALA A 363 -10.73 13.24 -0.86
C ALA A 363 -9.25 13.56 -0.90
N ALA A 364 -8.51 12.98 -1.83
CA ALA A 364 -7.07 13.11 -1.93
C ALA A 364 -6.67 13.87 -3.19
N GLU A 365 -5.61 14.67 -3.09
CA GLU A 365 -4.85 15.23 -4.20
C GLU A 365 -3.36 15.07 -3.86
N TRP A 366 -2.57 14.59 -4.82
CA TRP A 366 -1.13 14.42 -4.62
C TRP A 366 -0.33 14.87 -5.84
N SER A 367 0.90 15.30 -5.56
CA SER A 367 1.88 15.76 -6.54
C SER A 367 3.28 15.29 -6.09
N LEU A 368 3.67 14.11 -6.57
CA LEU A 368 5.03 13.59 -6.46
C LEU A 368 5.86 14.19 -7.60
N SER A 369 6.69 15.18 -7.25
CA SER A 369 7.45 15.96 -8.22
C SER A 369 8.68 15.20 -8.76
N ASN A 370 9.24 14.30 -7.93
CA ASN A 370 10.34 13.42 -8.28
C ASN A 370 10.48 12.27 -7.27
N ALA A 371 10.87 11.08 -7.74
CA ALA A 371 11.31 9.98 -6.91
C ALA A 371 12.28 9.06 -7.66
N ASP A 372 13.21 8.47 -6.94
CA ASP A 372 14.10 7.41 -7.43
C ASP A 372 13.88 6.16 -6.57
N LEU A 373 13.55 5.04 -7.22
CA LEU A 373 13.43 3.73 -6.57
C LEU A 373 14.56 2.84 -7.06
N SER A 374 15.33 2.26 -6.15
CA SER A 374 16.41 1.35 -6.51
C SER A 374 16.28 -0.01 -5.86
N TYR A 375 16.64 -1.04 -6.61
CA TYR A 375 16.72 -2.43 -6.20
C TYR A 375 18.17 -2.88 -6.31
N THR A 376 18.71 -3.46 -5.25
CA THR A 376 20.08 -3.99 -5.22
C THR A 376 20.05 -5.46 -4.88
N ASP A 377 20.69 -6.24 -5.74
CA ASP A 377 20.75 -7.68 -5.72
C ASP A 377 22.21 -8.12 -5.81
N ASN A 378 22.70 -8.83 -4.79
CA ASN A 378 24.08 -9.27 -4.64
C ASN A 378 25.09 -8.11 -4.82
N GLY A 379 24.71 -6.91 -4.36
CA GLY A 379 25.50 -5.68 -4.50
C GLY A 379 25.41 -4.97 -5.87
N ASN A 380 24.65 -5.51 -6.82
CA ASN A 380 24.40 -4.91 -8.13
C ASN A 380 23.06 -4.15 -8.13
N ARG A 381 23.07 -2.89 -8.56
CA ARG A 381 21.92 -1.97 -8.39
C ARG A 381 21.30 -1.56 -9.71
N VAL A 382 19.97 -1.51 -9.76
CA VAL A 382 19.17 -0.85 -10.79
C VAL A 382 18.31 0.23 -10.15
N ILE A 383 18.16 1.37 -10.82
CA ILE A 383 17.42 2.54 -10.35
C ILE A 383 16.36 2.91 -11.38
N VAL A 384 15.08 2.88 -10.98
CA VAL A 384 13.99 3.54 -11.67
C VAL A 384 14.08 5.03 -11.35
N SER A 385 14.48 5.83 -12.33
CA SER A 385 14.85 7.22 -12.11
C SER A 385 13.78 8.19 -12.56
N GLY A 386 13.59 9.24 -11.77
CA GLY A 386 12.73 10.37 -12.09
C GLY A 386 11.26 10.01 -12.13
N LEU A 387 10.78 9.13 -11.26
CA LEU A 387 9.36 8.83 -11.14
C LEU A 387 8.60 10.10 -10.73
N GLN A 388 7.60 10.46 -11.53
CA GLN A 388 6.62 11.48 -11.23
C GLN A 388 5.26 10.83 -11.12
N SER A 389 4.43 11.31 -10.19
CA SER A 389 3.05 10.84 -10.01
C SER A 389 2.16 11.98 -9.56
N TRP A 390 0.94 12.02 -10.07
CA TRP A 390 -0.04 13.04 -9.73
C TRP A 390 -1.44 12.44 -9.79
N GLY A 391 -2.36 13.05 -9.07
CA GLY A 391 -3.76 12.68 -9.18
C GLY A 391 -4.64 13.30 -8.14
N GLN A 392 -5.93 13.03 -8.28
CA GLN A 392 -6.95 13.36 -7.31
C GLN A 392 -8.11 12.36 -7.40
N GLY A 393 -8.85 12.21 -6.32
CA GLY A 393 -10.05 11.37 -6.30
C GLY A 393 -10.56 11.12 -4.89
N ASP A 394 -11.66 10.39 -4.80
CA ASP A 394 -12.21 9.94 -3.53
C ASP A 394 -11.83 8.48 -3.26
N LEU A 395 -11.30 8.24 -2.07
CA LEU A 395 -11.11 6.92 -1.49
C LEU A 395 -12.18 6.69 -0.41
N THR A 396 -12.83 5.54 -0.41
CA THR A 396 -13.77 5.15 0.65
C THR A 396 -13.26 3.92 1.39
N VAL A 397 -13.44 3.90 2.71
CA VAL A 397 -13.07 2.78 3.58
C VAL A 397 -14.28 2.36 4.41
N ASN A 398 -14.62 1.08 4.32
CA ASN A 398 -15.70 0.46 5.08
C ASN A 398 -15.24 -0.90 5.59
N VAL A 399 -15.70 -1.30 6.78
CA VAL A 399 -15.69 -2.70 7.18
C VAL A 399 -17.03 -3.31 6.77
N THR A 400 -16.99 -4.25 5.83
CA THR A 400 -18.17 -4.83 5.19
C THR A 400 -18.30 -6.31 5.51
N ARG A 401 -19.50 -6.84 5.27
CA ARG A 401 -19.78 -8.27 5.35
C ARG A 401 -20.27 -8.77 4.00
N ASN A 402 -20.16 -10.08 3.78
CA ASN A 402 -20.58 -10.71 2.54
C ASN A 402 -22.11 -10.66 2.40
N GLU A 403 -22.62 -9.73 1.61
CA GLU A 403 -24.04 -9.54 1.35
C GLU A 403 -24.28 -8.80 0.03
N ILE A 404 -25.53 -8.79 -0.45
CA ILE A 404 -25.96 -7.86 -1.51
C ILE A 404 -26.87 -6.83 -0.85
N ARG A 405 -26.50 -5.55 -0.98
CA ARG A 405 -27.24 -4.44 -0.38
C ARG A 405 -27.41 -3.33 -1.40
N ASN A 406 -28.67 -2.91 -1.62
CA ASN A 406 -29.06 -1.94 -2.64
C ASN A 406 -28.56 -2.25 -4.07
N GLY A 407 -28.34 -3.54 -4.39
CA GLY A 407 -27.80 -3.97 -5.69
C GLY A 407 -26.27 -4.05 -5.76
N THR A 408 -25.56 -3.52 -4.75
CA THR A 408 -24.10 -3.64 -4.64
C THR A 408 -23.73 -4.93 -3.92
N ARG A 409 -22.76 -5.68 -4.48
CA ARG A 409 -22.16 -6.84 -3.83
C ARG A 409 -21.04 -6.40 -2.88
N PHE A 410 -21.13 -6.85 -1.64
CA PHE A 410 -20.09 -6.70 -0.62
C PHE A 410 -19.48 -8.05 -0.27
N TYR A 411 -18.25 -8.01 0.24
CA TYR A 411 -17.49 -9.15 0.71
C TYR A 411 -17.12 -8.92 2.18
N ASP A 412 -16.82 -9.99 2.90
CA ASP A 412 -16.32 -9.89 4.28
C ASP A 412 -14.94 -9.22 4.28
N GLY A 413 -14.76 -8.19 5.12
CA GLY A 413 -13.45 -7.58 5.35
C GLY A 413 -13.41 -6.06 5.27
N LEU A 414 -12.21 -5.52 5.08
CA LEU A 414 -11.94 -4.11 4.85
C LEU A 414 -12.09 -3.80 3.36
N ARG A 415 -13.14 -3.06 2.99
CA ARG A 415 -13.37 -2.56 1.64
C ARG A 415 -12.75 -1.18 1.48
N ILE A 416 -11.95 -1.05 0.43
CA ILE A 416 -11.34 0.17 -0.07
C ILE A 416 -11.95 0.45 -1.45
N GLY A 417 -12.71 1.53 -1.59
CA GLY A 417 -13.36 1.93 -2.84
C GLY A 417 -12.70 3.16 -3.46
N PHE A 418 -12.63 3.21 -4.78
CA PHE A 418 -12.11 4.33 -5.56
C PHE A 418 -13.27 4.95 -6.35
N GLU A 419 -13.45 6.26 -6.21
CA GLU A 419 -14.53 7.02 -6.85
C GLU A 419 -13.94 8.25 -7.55
N ASP A 420 -14.18 8.36 -8.87
CA ASP A 420 -13.70 9.45 -9.72
C ASP A 420 -12.19 9.73 -9.58
N LEU A 421 -11.38 8.68 -9.41
CA LEU A 421 -9.93 8.79 -9.35
C LEU A 421 -9.41 9.18 -10.73
N SER A 422 -8.68 10.29 -10.84
CA SER A 422 -7.99 10.70 -12.06
C SER A 422 -6.52 10.90 -11.72
N ALA A 423 -5.67 10.09 -12.33
CA ALA A 423 -4.26 9.99 -11.94
C ALA A 423 -3.34 9.74 -13.13
N GLY A 424 -2.07 10.04 -12.95
CA GLY A 424 -1.03 9.67 -13.89
C GLY A 424 0.32 9.52 -13.22
N TYR A 425 1.18 8.72 -13.86
CA TYR A 425 2.59 8.62 -13.49
C TYR A 425 3.46 8.47 -14.74
N ARG A 426 4.75 8.79 -14.60
CA ARG A 426 5.78 8.52 -15.61
C ARG A 426 7.16 8.41 -14.99
N ILE A 427 8.04 7.63 -15.60
CA ILE A 427 9.46 7.55 -15.24
C ILE A 427 10.33 8.19 -16.30
N ASN A 428 11.50 8.69 -15.92
CA ASN A 428 12.45 9.22 -16.89
C ASN A 428 13.26 8.10 -17.56
N GLY A 429 13.49 7.00 -16.84
CA GLY A 429 14.11 5.79 -17.38
C GLY A 429 14.75 4.92 -16.30
N LEU A 430 15.64 4.02 -16.73
CA LEU A 430 16.42 3.16 -15.83
C LEU A 430 17.89 3.60 -15.82
N ARG A 431 18.53 3.53 -14.64
CA ARG A 431 19.99 3.61 -14.48
C ARG A 431 20.48 2.30 -13.88
N VAL A 432 21.68 1.87 -14.25
CA VAL A 432 22.29 0.65 -13.73
C VAL A 432 23.66 0.97 -13.14
N GLY A 433 23.90 0.49 -11.92
CA GLY A 433 25.06 0.82 -11.11
C GLY A 433 24.73 1.96 -10.12
N ASP A 434 25.36 3.10 -10.31
CA ASP A 434 25.21 4.25 -9.41
C ASP A 434 24.23 5.32 -9.95
N GLU A 435 23.91 6.30 -9.09
CA GLU A 435 22.96 7.38 -9.36
C GLU A 435 23.42 8.34 -10.49
N ASN A 436 24.73 8.38 -10.78
CA ASN A 436 25.30 9.20 -11.83
C ASN A 436 25.41 8.45 -13.18
N ALA A 437 25.11 7.15 -13.21
CA ALA A 437 25.09 6.37 -14.45
C ALA A 437 24.08 6.98 -15.43
N PRO A 438 24.38 7.09 -16.74
CA PRO A 438 23.46 7.65 -17.71
C PRO A 438 22.13 6.89 -17.72
N LEU A 439 21.04 7.58 -18.06
CA LEU A 439 19.77 6.89 -18.35
C LEU A 439 19.98 5.95 -19.53
N GLN A 440 19.38 4.77 -19.42
CA GLN A 440 19.52 3.74 -20.42
C GLN A 440 18.14 3.27 -20.91
N GLY A 441 18.08 2.81 -22.17
CA GLY A 441 16.89 2.15 -22.69
C GLY A 441 16.62 0.81 -21.99
N GLY A 442 15.49 0.16 -22.24
CA GLY A 442 15.12 -1.09 -21.56
C GLY A 442 14.01 -0.95 -20.53
N THR A 443 13.29 0.18 -20.51
CA THR A 443 12.06 0.33 -19.72
C THR A 443 10.98 -0.66 -20.17
N GLU A 444 11.09 -1.22 -21.38
CA GLU A 444 10.23 -2.28 -21.91
C GLU A 444 10.30 -3.58 -21.10
N LEU A 445 11.39 -3.80 -20.35
CA LEU A 445 11.53 -4.96 -19.47
C LEU A 445 10.53 -4.89 -18.31
N LEU A 446 10.16 -3.68 -17.90
CA LEU A 446 9.17 -3.48 -16.84
C LEU A 446 7.78 -3.95 -17.26
N LEU A 447 7.49 -4.03 -18.57
CA LEU A 447 6.22 -4.56 -19.08
C LEU A 447 6.05 -6.04 -18.75
N ALA A 448 7.15 -6.81 -18.70
CA ALA A 448 7.10 -8.21 -18.28
C ALA A 448 6.65 -8.34 -16.81
N LEU A 449 6.84 -7.28 -16.01
CA LEU A 449 6.37 -7.14 -14.65
C LEU A 449 5.03 -6.39 -14.56
N GLY A 450 4.39 -6.09 -15.69
CA GLY A 450 3.10 -5.36 -15.76
C GLY A 450 3.20 -3.85 -15.51
N PHE A 451 4.40 -3.26 -15.52
CA PHE A 451 4.62 -1.84 -15.28
C PHE A 451 4.86 -1.09 -16.59
N TYR A 452 4.05 -0.04 -16.83
CA TYR A 452 4.15 0.82 -18.00
C TYR A 452 5.04 2.03 -17.69
N PRO A 453 5.97 2.45 -18.55
CA PRO A 453 6.84 3.60 -18.25
C PRO A 453 6.11 4.93 -18.03
N ALA A 454 4.90 5.05 -18.56
CA ALA A 454 3.98 6.14 -18.26
C ALA A 454 2.54 5.64 -18.37
N TYR A 455 1.67 6.10 -17.48
CA TYR A 455 0.26 5.75 -17.52
C TYR A 455 -0.59 6.87 -16.94
N GLU A 456 -1.56 7.35 -17.71
CA GLU A 456 -2.62 8.25 -17.26
C GLU A 456 -3.97 7.54 -17.35
N PHE A 457 -4.84 7.71 -16.36
CA PHE A 457 -6.12 7.02 -16.31
C PHE A 457 -7.13 7.69 -15.38
N ASP A 458 -8.41 7.42 -15.67
CA ASP A 458 -9.51 7.61 -14.71
C ASP A 458 -9.94 6.22 -14.19
N MET A 459 -10.21 6.07 -12.89
CA MET A 459 -10.51 4.80 -12.25
C MET A 459 -11.67 4.90 -11.24
N ASP A 460 -12.53 3.89 -11.28
CA ASP A 460 -13.58 3.62 -10.32
C ASP A 460 -13.49 2.14 -9.91
N GLY A 461 -13.87 1.78 -8.69
CA GLY A 461 -13.90 0.36 -8.29
C GLY A 461 -13.70 0.12 -6.81
N HIS A 462 -13.27 -1.09 -6.47
CA HIS A 462 -12.89 -1.45 -5.11
C HIS A 462 -11.93 -2.63 -5.01
N ILE A 463 -11.29 -2.72 -3.86
CA ILE A 463 -10.61 -3.90 -3.34
C ILE A 463 -11.20 -4.19 -1.96
N THR A 464 -11.53 -5.44 -1.67
CA THR A 464 -11.94 -5.89 -0.35
C THR A 464 -10.96 -6.93 0.15
N LEU A 465 -10.34 -6.64 1.30
CA LEU A 465 -9.39 -7.49 2.00
C LEU A 465 -10.13 -8.23 3.12
N GLY A 466 -10.35 -9.53 2.94
CA GLY A 466 -10.88 -10.45 3.94
C GLY A 466 -9.76 -11.12 4.74
N ALA A 467 -10.08 -11.54 5.97
CA ALA A 467 -9.18 -12.28 6.84
C ALA A 467 -9.17 -13.77 6.47
N GLY A 468 -7.98 -14.39 6.50
CA GLY A 468 -7.72 -15.79 6.14
C GLY A 468 -7.24 -15.94 4.70
N GLY A 469 -6.27 -16.83 4.49
CA GLY A 469 -5.70 -17.18 3.20
C GLY A 469 -6.14 -18.57 2.72
N ALA A 470 -5.31 -19.25 1.92
CA ALA A 470 -5.64 -20.57 1.39
C ALA A 470 -5.84 -21.61 2.50
N SER A 471 -5.12 -21.44 3.60
CA SER A 471 -5.30 -22.15 4.86
C SER A 471 -4.86 -21.25 6.01
N GLY A 472 -5.58 -21.27 7.13
CA GLY A 472 -5.11 -20.56 8.34
C GLY A 472 -5.29 -19.05 8.28
N GLU A 473 -4.24 -18.33 8.69
CA GLU A 473 -4.13 -16.87 8.61
C GLU A 473 -3.88 -16.42 7.15
N GLY A 474 -3.53 -15.15 6.91
CA GLY A 474 -3.33 -14.62 5.56
C GLY A 474 -4.47 -13.73 5.06
N LEU A 475 -4.46 -13.40 3.77
CA LEU A 475 -5.40 -12.44 3.17
C LEU A 475 -6.26 -13.10 2.08
N THR A 476 -7.54 -12.75 2.05
CA THR A 476 -8.43 -12.99 0.90
C THR A 476 -8.73 -11.67 0.20
N ILE A 477 -8.73 -11.65 -1.13
CA ILE A 477 -8.89 -10.47 -1.95
C ILE A 477 -10.04 -10.68 -2.92
N ASN A 478 -10.97 -9.72 -2.91
CA ASN A 478 -12.02 -9.59 -3.92
C ASN A 478 -11.97 -8.17 -4.50
N SER A 479 -12.01 -8.03 -5.82
CA SER A 479 -11.86 -6.73 -6.46
C SER A 479 -12.66 -6.60 -7.74
N ASP A 480 -13.20 -5.40 -7.97
CA ASP A 480 -13.77 -4.95 -9.22
C ASP A 480 -13.14 -3.60 -9.57
N ILE A 481 -12.48 -3.51 -10.71
CA ILE A 481 -11.78 -2.30 -11.17
C ILE A 481 -12.29 -1.93 -12.54
N HIS A 482 -12.64 -0.66 -12.71
CA HIS A 482 -12.99 -0.06 -13.98
C HIS A 482 -12.05 1.12 -14.26
N VAL A 483 -11.29 1.03 -15.34
CA VAL A 483 -10.43 2.10 -15.84
C VAL A 483 -11.00 2.63 -17.15
N ARG A 484 -11.00 3.95 -17.28
CA ARG A 484 -11.45 4.70 -18.45
C ARG A 484 -10.42 5.76 -18.83
N ASN A 485 -10.52 6.23 -20.08
CA ASN A 485 -9.66 7.28 -20.64
C ASN A 485 -8.15 6.98 -20.51
N GLY A 486 -7.77 5.70 -20.48
CA GLY A 486 -6.40 5.28 -20.23
C GLY A 486 -5.45 5.62 -21.38
N LYS A 487 -4.25 6.05 -21.03
CA LYS A 487 -3.10 6.26 -21.92
C LYS A 487 -1.86 5.63 -21.31
N ALA A 488 -1.50 4.43 -21.75
CA ALA A 488 -0.34 3.69 -21.25
C ALA A 488 0.78 3.65 -22.28
N ALA A 489 1.98 4.08 -21.92
CA ALA A 489 3.16 3.86 -22.75
C ALA A 489 3.60 2.41 -22.62
N VAL A 490 3.68 1.70 -23.73
CA VAL A 490 4.37 0.40 -23.81
C VAL A 490 5.87 0.65 -23.88
N VAL A 491 6.28 1.61 -24.70
CA VAL A 491 7.65 2.08 -24.81
C VAL A 491 7.62 3.60 -24.77
N ALA A 492 8.48 4.23 -23.98
CA ALA A 492 8.60 5.68 -23.94
C ALA A 492 10.06 6.11 -23.82
N ALA A 493 10.42 7.13 -24.61
CA ALA A 493 11.62 7.92 -24.40
C ALA A 493 11.55 8.70 -23.06
N PRO A 494 12.68 9.15 -22.52
CA PRO A 494 12.72 10.01 -21.34
C PRO A 494 11.81 11.23 -21.50
N TYR A 495 11.16 11.64 -20.42
CA TYR A 495 10.38 12.90 -20.43
C TYR A 495 11.27 14.12 -20.20
N ASP A 496 12.50 13.96 -19.70
CA ASP A 496 13.49 15.03 -19.56
C ASP A 496 14.88 14.54 -20.01
N GLU A 497 15.38 15.14 -21.10
CA GLU A 497 16.69 14.85 -21.70
C GLU A 497 17.80 15.82 -21.22
N GLY A 498 17.54 16.60 -20.15
CA GLY A 498 18.47 17.57 -19.57
C GLY A 498 18.27 19.01 -20.04
N ALA A 499 17.28 19.26 -20.89
CA ALA A 499 16.86 20.59 -21.35
C ALA A 499 15.47 21.00 -20.82
N GLY A 500 14.94 20.22 -19.86
CA GLY A 500 13.58 20.34 -19.35
C GLY A 500 12.63 19.34 -19.99
N GLU A 501 11.40 19.31 -19.46
CA GLU A 501 10.43 18.30 -19.83
C GLU A 501 9.92 18.43 -21.28
N VAL A 502 9.78 17.29 -21.96
CA VAL A 502 9.27 17.14 -23.33
C VAL A 502 8.19 16.07 -23.39
N PRO A 503 7.24 16.14 -24.35
CA PRO A 503 6.28 15.06 -24.57
C PRO A 503 6.98 13.75 -24.92
N GLN A 504 6.69 12.70 -24.15
CA GLN A 504 7.28 11.38 -24.36
C GLN A 504 6.81 10.77 -25.68
N LYS A 505 7.78 10.22 -26.43
CA LYS A 505 7.54 9.55 -27.71
C LYS A 505 7.82 8.06 -27.57
N GLY A 506 7.02 7.24 -28.23
CA GLY A 506 7.22 5.79 -28.28
C GLY A 506 5.98 5.06 -28.77
N LEU A 507 5.67 3.91 -28.16
CA LEU A 507 4.49 3.09 -28.47
C LEU A 507 3.48 3.24 -27.33
N TRP A 508 2.25 3.65 -27.65
CA TRP A 508 1.22 3.99 -26.67
C TRP A 508 -0.06 3.20 -26.91
N LEU A 509 -0.71 2.77 -25.83
CA LEU A 509 -2.10 2.32 -25.81
C LEU A 509 -2.95 3.50 -25.37
N THR A 510 -3.87 3.95 -26.20
CA THR A 510 -4.66 5.17 -25.94
C THR A 510 -6.15 4.92 -26.17
N GLU A 511 -6.99 5.75 -25.55
CA GLU A 511 -8.43 5.54 -25.47
C GLU A 511 -8.73 4.16 -24.87
N MET A 512 -7.97 3.79 -23.84
CA MET A 512 -8.05 2.49 -23.21
C MET A 512 -9.16 2.47 -22.16
N THR A 513 -9.98 1.43 -22.20
CA THR A 513 -10.85 1.01 -21.10
C THR A 513 -10.41 -0.35 -20.59
N TYR A 514 -10.48 -0.56 -19.29
CA TYR A 514 -10.18 -1.85 -18.67
C TYR A 514 -11.20 -2.17 -17.58
N ASP A 515 -11.83 -3.34 -17.69
CA ASP A 515 -12.68 -3.93 -16.66
C ASP A 515 -11.98 -5.16 -16.12
N GLY A 516 -11.76 -5.23 -14.81
CA GLY A 516 -11.07 -6.35 -14.16
C GLY A 516 -11.81 -6.82 -12.91
N HIS A 517 -11.87 -8.13 -12.74
CA HIS A 517 -12.58 -8.78 -11.64
C HIS A 517 -11.71 -9.90 -11.07
N VAL A 518 -11.58 -9.92 -9.75
CA VAL A 518 -10.87 -10.97 -9.00
C VAL A 518 -11.79 -11.48 -7.90
N ARG A 519 -11.89 -12.79 -7.74
CA ARG A 519 -12.70 -13.46 -6.71
C ARG A 519 -11.86 -14.44 -5.93
N ASN A 520 -11.97 -14.33 -4.60
CA ASN A 520 -11.34 -15.22 -3.64
C ASN A 520 -9.87 -15.50 -3.94
N MET A 521 -9.11 -14.45 -4.26
CA MET A 521 -7.66 -14.57 -4.36
C MET A 521 -7.09 -14.61 -2.94
N THR A 522 -6.34 -15.64 -2.59
CA THR A 522 -5.64 -15.71 -1.31
C THR A 522 -4.18 -15.29 -1.47
N VAL A 523 -3.61 -14.72 -0.40
CA VAL A 523 -2.18 -14.44 -0.28
C VAL A 523 -1.72 -14.95 1.08
N ASP A 524 -0.71 -15.80 1.06
CA ASP A 524 -0.17 -16.50 2.22
C ASP A 524 1.36 -16.38 2.26
N VAL A 525 1.95 -16.20 3.43
CA VAL A 525 3.40 -16.40 3.64
C VAL A 525 3.65 -17.85 4.01
N THR A 526 4.37 -18.54 3.16
CA THR A 526 4.73 -19.95 3.34
C THR A 526 6.20 -20.10 3.72
N GLU A 527 6.62 -21.33 4.03
CA GLU A 527 8.03 -21.64 4.26
C GLU A 527 8.91 -21.30 3.05
N GLU A 528 8.37 -21.42 1.83
CA GLU A 528 9.08 -21.20 0.56
C GLU A 528 9.07 -19.73 0.10
N GLY A 529 8.03 -18.95 0.46
CA GLY A 529 7.83 -17.60 -0.06
C GLY A 529 6.38 -17.14 0.00
N LEU A 530 6.04 -16.13 -0.81
CA LEU A 530 4.67 -15.59 -0.92
C LEU A 530 3.86 -16.43 -1.91
N ALA A 531 2.89 -17.17 -1.41
CA ALA A 531 1.98 -17.96 -2.22
C ALA A 531 0.69 -17.16 -2.50
N MET A 532 0.20 -17.27 -3.73
CA MET A 532 -1.05 -16.67 -4.17
C MET A 532 -1.87 -17.73 -4.89
N ALA A 533 -3.16 -17.83 -4.57
CA ALA A 533 -4.09 -18.70 -5.26
C ALA A 533 -5.33 -17.89 -5.63
N THR A 534 -5.78 -17.97 -6.88
CA THR A 534 -6.94 -17.23 -7.40
C THR A 534 -7.99 -18.22 -7.86
N GLU A 535 -9.15 -18.22 -7.20
CA GLU A 535 -10.27 -19.08 -7.60
C GLU A 535 -10.83 -18.66 -8.96
N GLU A 536 -11.12 -17.38 -9.17
CA GLU A 536 -11.64 -16.88 -10.44
C GLU A 536 -11.19 -15.44 -10.71
N ALA A 537 -10.69 -15.18 -11.92
CA ALA A 537 -10.41 -13.83 -12.39
C ALA A 537 -10.80 -13.66 -13.87
N TRP A 538 -11.33 -12.49 -14.23
CA TRP A 538 -11.62 -12.16 -15.61
C TRP A 538 -11.49 -10.67 -15.86
N GLY A 539 -11.22 -10.31 -17.10
CA GLY A 539 -11.15 -8.90 -17.47
C GLY A 539 -11.14 -8.65 -18.96
N THR A 540 -11.47 -7.42 -19.34
CA THR A 540 -11.46 -6.93 -20.71
C THR A 540 -10.68 -5.64 -20.78
N MET A 541 -9.60 -5.63 -21.56
CA MET A 541 -8.89 -4.42 -21.98
C MET A 541 -9.30 -4.09 -23.42
N ASP A 542 -9.78 -2.88 -23.67
CA ASP A 542 -10.13 -2.38 -25.00
C ASP A 542 -9.35 -1.09 -25.28
N VAL A 543 -8.38 -1.17 -26.17
CA VAL A 543 -7.50 -0.08 -26.58
C VAL A 543 -8.02 0.47 -27.89
N GLY A 544 -8.57 1.68 -27.86
CA GLY A 544 -9.07 2.36 -29.05
C GLY A 544 -7.99 2.60 -30.11
N ASN A 545 -6.75 2.92 -29.69
CA ASN A 545 -5.65 3.19 -30.61
C ASN A 545 -4.28 2.76 -30.04
N VAL A 546 -3.61 1.85 -30.74
CA VAL A 546 -2.18 1.54 -30.54
C VAL A 546 -1.34 2.51 -31.36
N ARG A 547 -0.74 3.52 -30.74
CA ARG A 547 -0.08 4.65 -31.42
C ARG A 547 1.44 4.55 -31.41
N VAL A 548 2.07 5.00 -32.49
CA VAL A 548 3.51 5.29 -32.58
C VAL A 548 3.73 6.81 -32.66
N GLY A 549 4.58 7.35 -31.80
CA GLY A 549 4.78 8.79 -31.62
C GLY A 549 4.38 9.23 -30.22
N THR A 550 3.64 10.33 -30.07
CA THR A 550 3.09 10.72 -28.77
C THR A 550 1.75 10.03 -28.51
N SER A 551 1.27 10.09 -27.27
CA SER A 551 -0.07 9.64 -26.88
C SER A 551 -1.21 10.39 -27.57
N ASP A 552 -1.00 11.64 -28.00
CA ASP A 552 -2.09 12.50 -28.48
C ASP A 552 -2.15 12.59 -30.00
N ASP A 553 -1.01 12.69 -30.67
CA ASP A 553 -0.91 12.93 -32.13
C ASP A 553 -0.23 11.80 -32.93
N GLY A 554 0.18 10.72 -32.25
CA GLY A 554 0.83 9.57 -32.89
C GLY A 554 -0.06 8.83 -33.90
N ALA A 555 0.56 8.26 -34.93
CA ALA A 555 -0.13 7.43 -35.93
C ALA A 555 -0.56 6.09 -35.31
N SER A 556 -1.72 5.54 -35.71
CA SER A 556 -2.31 4.35 -35.08
C SER A 556 -2.18 3.08 -35.93
N PHE A 557 -1.79 1.98 -35.28
CA PHE A 557 -1.86 0.61 -35.83
C PHE A 557 -3.26 -0.01 -35.74
N GLY A 558 -4.24 0.73 -35.21
CA GLY A 558 -5.61 0.25 -35.03
C GLY A 558 -5.98 -0.01 -33.57
N ARG A 559 -7.08 -0.71 -33.37
CA ARG A 559 -7.68 -1.04 -32.07
C ARG A 559 -7.26 -2.45 -31.66
N LEU A 560 -6.98 -2.64 -30.37
CA LEU A 560 -6.66 -3.92 -29.77
C LEU A 560 -7.64 -4.20 -28.63
N ARG A 561 -8.34 -5.33 -28.64
CA ARG A 561 -9.15 -5.78 -27.49
C ARG A 561 -8.63 -7.14 -27.00
N MET A 562 -8.35 -7.21 -25.72
CA MET A 562 -7.84 -8.40 -25.02
C MET A 562 -8.84 -8.76 -23.92
N GLN A 563 -9.26 -10.02 -23.90
CA GLN A 563 -10.09 -10.57 -22.82
C GLN A 563 -9.33 -11.71 -22.17
N SER A 564 -9.47 -11.82 -20.84
CA SER A 564 -8.87 -12.87 -20.03
C SER A 564 -9.92 -13.53 -19.15
N TYR A 565 -9.81 -14.84 -18.96
CA TYR A 565 -10.62 -15.61 -18.04
C TYR A 565 -9.78 -16.77 -17.48
N GLU A 566 -9.47 -16.67 -16.19
CA GLU A 566 -8.64 -17.59 -15.44
C GLU A 566 -9.44 -18.18 -14.27
N LYS A 567 -9.20 -19.45 -13.97
CA LYS A 567 -9.72 -20.15 -12.78
C LYS A 567 -8.61 -20.92 -12.10
N ASP A 568 -8.66 -21.11 -10.80
CA ASP A 568 -7.72 -21.95 -10.04
C ASP A 568 -6.24 -21.70 -10.37
N SER A 569 -5.90 -20.44 -10.63
CA SER A 569 -4.54 -20.03 -11.01
C SER A 569 -3.71 -19.72 -9.77
N SER A 570 -2.40 -19.93 -9.82
CA SER A 570 -1.52 -19.74 -8.66
C SER A 570 -0.19 -19.11 -9.04
N ALA A 571 0.44 -18.47 -8.06
CA ALA A 571 1.79 -17.95 -8.14
C ALA A 571 2.53 -18.16 -6.82
N LEU A 572 3.83 -18.42 -6.89
CA LEU A 572 4.74 -18.47 -5.74
C LEU A 572 5.93 -17.56 -6.04
N ILE A 573 6.11 -16.51 -5.23
CA ILE A 573 7.23 -15.59 -5.30
C ILE A 573 8.20 -15.91 -4.18
N ARG A 574 9.45 -16.21 -4.52
CA ARG A 574 10.48 -16.61 -3.55
C ARG A 574 11.84 -15.95 -3.85
N PRO A 575 12.65 -15.73 -2.81
CA PRO A 575 14.01 -15.21 -2.96
C PRO A 575 14.94 -16.27 -3.55
N GLY A 576 16.09 -15.82 -4.09
CA GLY A 576 17.15 -16.69 -4.60
C GLY A 576 17.48 -16.54 -6.08
N GLY A 577 16.72 -15.71 -6.81
CA GLY A 577 17.07 -15.35 -8.20
C GLY A 577 17.20 -16.55 -9.13
N ALA A 578 18.10 -16.49 -10.11
CA ALA A 578 18.40 -17.63 -10.99
C ALA A 578 19.59 -18.49 -10.51
N GLY A 579 20.40 -17.96 -9.58
CA GLY A 579 21.57 -18.64 -9.03
C GLY A 579 22.66 -18.95 -10.07
N ASP A 580 23.23 -20.15 -9.97
CA ASP A 580 24.29 -20.64 -10.87
C ASP A 580 23.71 -21.13 -12.21
N VAL A 581 24.08 -20.48 -13.32
CA VAL A 581 23.48 -20.72 -14.65
C VAL A 581 24.54 -20.99 -15.72
N CYS A 582 24.28 -21.99 -16.58
CA CYS A 582 25.05 -22.19 -17.81
C CYS A 582 24.43 -21.46 -19.00
N VAL A 583 25.03 -20.36 -19.44
CA VAL A 583 24.56 -19.56 -20.57
C VAL A 583 25.15 -20.07 -21.89
N GLY A 584 24.30 -20.32 -22.89
CA GLY A 584 24.75 -20.73 -24.23
C GLY A 584 25.31 -22.16 -24.32
N GLY A 585 25.14 -22.96 -23.27
CA GLY A 585 25.54 -24.37 -23.21
C GLY A 585 24.63 -25.19 -22.30
N SER A 586 25.10 -26.35 -21.86
CA SER A 586 24.44 -27.24 -20.91
C SER A 586 25.41 -27.81 -19.88
N GLY A 587 24.91 -28.06 -18.66
CA GLY A 587 25.69 -28.68 -17.58
C GLY A 587 25.39 -28.03 -16.23
N SER A 588 25.53 -28.81 -15.16
CA SER A 588 25.32 -28.37 -13.76
C SER A 588 26.60 -27.95 -13.05
N SER A 589 27.69 -27.71 -13.80
CA SER A 589 28.95 -27.21 -13.27
C SER A 589 29.66 -26.38 -14.33
N ALA A 590 30.54 -25.48 -13.89
CA ALA A 590 31.36 -24.67 -14.79
C ALA A 590 32.14 -25.50 -15.82
N ALA A 591 32.66 -26.67 -15.42
CA ALA A 591 33.38 -27.56 -16.31
C ALA A 591 32.47 -28.19 -17.39
N ALA A 592 31.29 -28.65 -17.00
CA ALA A 592 30.32 -29.22 -17.94
C ALA A 592 29.78 -28.15 -18.90
N CYS A 593 29.50 -26.96 -18.38
CA CYS A 593 29.08 -25.80 -19.16
C CYS A 593 30.13 -25.39 -20.20
N GLY A 594 31.40 -25.28 -19.78
CA GLY A 594 32.50 -24.99 -20.69
C GLY A 594 32.69 -26.08 -21.75
N ALA A 595 32.54 -27.36 -21.38
CA ALA A 595 32.66 -28.49 -22.30
C ALA A 595 31.55 -28.52 -23.37
N SER A 596 30.36 -27.98 -23.07
CA SER A 596 29.24 -27.84 -24.02
C SER A 596 29.29 -26.53 -24.81
N GLY A 597 30.31 -25.69 -24.60
CA GLY A 597 30.47 -24.41 -25.30
C GLY A 597 29.77 -23.22 -24.64
N GLY A 598 29.19 -23.42 -23.45
CA GLY A 598 28.56 -22.37 -22.65
C GLY A 598 29.53 -21.59 -21.75
N THR A 599 29.01 -20.54 -21.13
CA THR A 599 29.67 -19.74 -20.09
C THR A 599 28.92 -19.91 -18.77
N TRP A 600 29.65 -20.22 -17.71
CA TRP A 600 29.07 -20.33 -16.37
C TRP A 600 28.96 -18.94 -15.73
N GLU A 601 27.77 -18.61 -15.23
CA GLU A 601 27.49 -17.39 -14.49
C GLU A 601 27.08 -17.77 -13.06
N THR A 602 27.66 -17.08 -12.07
CA THR A 602 27.34 -17.25 -10.66
C THR A 602 26.61 -16.00 -10.20
N ARG A 603 25.28 -16.02 -10.27
CA ARG A 603 24.47 -14.82 -10.08
C ARG A 603 24.20 -14.46 -8.61
N GLY A 604 24.54 -15.37 -7.69
CA GLY A 604 24.43 -15.15 -6.25
C GLY A 604 23.22 -15.85 -5.63
N ASP A 605 22.93 -15.50 -4.37
CA ASP A 605 21.89 -16.14 -3.56
C ASP A 605 20.70 -15.18 -3.25
N GLU A 606 20.82 -13.91 -3.64
CA GLU A 606 19.70 -12.95 -3.70
C GLU A 606 19.03 -12.98 -5.10
N GLY A 607 17.97 -12.18 -5.29
CA GLY A 607 17.20 -12.12 -6.53
C GLY A 607 15.76 -12.60 -6.35
N VAL A 608 14.97 -12.54 -7.42
CA VAL A 608 13.53 -12.90 -7.41
C VAL A 608 13.30 -14.12 -8.29
N SER A 609 12.68 -15.16 -7.75
CA SER A 609 12.10 -16.25 -8.53
C SER A 609 10.57 -16.25 -8.40
N ILE A 610 9.86 -16.50 -9.50
CA ILE A 610 8.40 -16.56 -9.57
C ILE A 610 8.02 -17.83 -10.31
N ALA A 611 7.28 -18.72 -9.64
CA ALA A 611 6.64 -19.87 -10.28
C ALA A 611 5.14 -19.57 -10.44
N MET A 612 4.62 -19.64 -11.65
CA MET A 612 3.22 -19.34 -11.97
C MET A 612 2.54 -20.54 -12.63
N ALA A 613 1.25 -20.70 -12.34
CA ALA A 613 0.35 -21.60 -13.03
C ALA A 613 -0.90 -20.84 -13.43
N LYS A 614 -1.00 -20.51 -14.72
CA LYS A 614 -2.17 -19.83 -15.28
C LYS A 614 -3.07 -20.80 -15.99
N VAL A 615 -4.24 -21.06 -15.43
CA VAL A 615 -5.23 -21.98 -15.97
C VAL A 615 -6.27 -21.14 -16.73
N LEU A 616 -6.16 -21.15 -18.05
CA LEU A 616 -7.06 -20.41 -18.92
C LEU A 616 -8.34 -21.25 -19.09
N ALA A 617 -9.45 -20.75 -18.56
CA ALA A 617 -10.72 -21.46 -18.57
C ALA A 617 -11.43 -21.32 -19.94
N PRO A 618 -12.17 -22.35 -20.39
CA PRO A 618 -13.07 -22.23 -21.53
C PRO A 618 -14.10 -21.12 -21.32
N ALA A 619 -14.58 -20.53 -22.40
CA ALA A 619 -15.57 -19.45 -22.35
C ALA A 619 -16.84 -19.85 -21.57
N ALA A 620 -17.16 -19.07 -20.53
CA ALA A 620 -18.41 -19.22 -19.77
C ALA A 620 -19.49 -18.24 -20.24
N SER A 621 -19.09 -17.09 -20.78
CA SER A 621 -19.95 -16.06 -21.37
C SER A 621 -19.14 -15.16 -22.30
N ASP A 622 -19.76 -14.17 -22.94
CA ASP A 622 -19.03 -13.18 -23.75
C ASP A 622 -18.08 -12.30 -22.94
N ASP A 623 -18.34 -12.13 -21.64
CA ASP A 623 -17.51 -11.34 -20.73
C ASP A 623 -16.46 -12.20 -20.01
N LYS A 624 -16.68 -13.52 -19.94
CA LYS A 624 -15.78 -14.51 -19.34
C LYS A 624 -15.25 -15.45 -20.41
N LYS A 625 -14.27 -14.96 -21.16
CA LYS A 625 -13.53 -15.73 -22.17
C LYS A 625 -12.14 -15.14 -22.38
N ASN A 626 -11.23 -15.95 -22.90
CA ASN A 626 -9.94 -15.49 -23.37
C ASN A 626 -10.02 -15.21 -24.87
N ALA A 627 -9.77 -13.97 -25.28
CA ALA A 627 -9.88 -13.58 -26.68
C ALA A 627 -8.94 -12.43 -27.02
N LEU A 628 -8.47 -12.39 -28.27
CA LEU A 628 -7.64 -11.34 -28.82
C LEU A 628 -8.24 -10.84 -30.13
N LEU A 629 -8.61 -9.56 -30.19
CA LEU A 629 -9.11 -8.91 -31.39
C LEU A 629 -8.17 -7.77 -31.79
N TRP A 630 -7.76 -7.76 -33.06
CA TRP A 630 -7.06 -6.63 -33.67
C TRP A 630 -7.88 -6.10 -34.85
N GLU A 631 -8.24 -4.82 -34.79
CA GLU A 631 -9.08 -4.14 -35.78
C GLU A 631 -8.36 -2.96 -36.44
N THR A 632 -8.42 -2.90 -37.76
CA THR A 632 -7.79 -1.87 -38.59
C THR A 632 -8.76 -1.33 -39.65
N ASN A 633 -8.38 -0.29 -40.40
CA ASN A 633 -9.19 0.29 -41.49
C ASN A 633 -10.62 0.71 -41.06
N ARG A 634 -10.74 1.29 -39.86
CA ARG A 634 -12.00 1.80 -39.31
C ARG A 634 -12.50 3.02 -40.08
N SER A 635 -13.81 3.16 -40.20
CA SER A 635 -14.42 4.42 -40.61
C SER A 635 -14.20 5.50 -39.55
N VAL A 636 -14.37 6.76 -39.94
CA VAL A 636 -14.27 7.91 -39.02
C VAL A 636 -15.61 8.58 -38.85
N ASP A 637 -15.88 9.13 -37.67
CA ASP A 637 -17.06 9.94 -37.38
C ASP A 637 -16.97 11.34 -38.00
N GLY A 638 -17.98 12.19 -37.75
CA GLY A 638 -18.03 13.57 -38.26
C GLY A 638 -16.92 14.49 -37.72
N GLN A 639 -16.15 14.03 -36.73
CA GLN A 639 -15.04 14.71 -36.08
C GLN A 639 -13.69 14.07 -36.45
N GLY A 640 -13.68 13.11 -37.38
CA GLY A 640 -12.48 12.42 -37.85
C GLY A 640 -11.96 11.35 -36.89
N ARG A 641 -12.74 10.93 -35.88
CA ARG A 641 -12.32 9.91 -34.90
C ARG A 641 -12.70 8.52 -35.39
N PRO A 642 -11.80 7.52 -35.29
CA PRO A 642 -12.11 6.15 -35.67
C PRO A 642 -13.32 5.57 -34.92
N VAL A 643 -14.21 4.87 -35.61
CA VAL A 643 -15.38 4.21 -35.04
C VAL A 643 -15.07 2.73 -34.79
N ASN A 644 -15.14 2.29 -33.54
CA ASN A 644 -14.91 0.88 -33.16
C ASN A 644 -15.95 -0.06 -33.79
N GLY A 645 -15.51 -1.23 -34.27
CA GLY A 645 -16.34 -2.24 -34.93
C GLY A 645 -16.71 -1.94 -36.38
N SER A 646 -16.18 -0.86 -36.98
CA SER A 646 -16.43 -0.48 -38.38
C SER A 646 -15.35 -0.95 -39.35
N GLY A 647 -14.26 -1.50 -38.83
CA GLY A 647 -13.07 -1.88 -39.58
C GLY A 647 -13.03 -3.36 -39.98
N THR A 648 -11.87 -3.76 -40.52
CA THR A 648 -11.53 -5.17 -40.72
C THR A 648 -10.80 -5.68 -39.49
N ALA A 649 -11.18 -6.86 -38.98
CA ALA A 649 -10.59 -7.40 -37.76
C ALA A 649 -10.18 -8.87 -37.89
N ILE A 650 -9.22 -9.27 -37.07
CA ILE A 650 -8.90 -10.67 -36.79
C ILE A 650 -9.24 -10.92 -35.33
N LEU A 651 -9.98 -11.98 -35.06
CA LEU A 651 -10.36 -12.42 -33.71
C LEU A 651 -9.84 -13.84 -33.47
N LEU A 652 -8.98 -14.01 -32.48
CA LEU A 652 -8.68 -15.30 -31.88
C LEU A 652 -9.62 -15.45 -30.69
N ASN A 653 -10.50 -16.43 -30.73
CA ASN A 653 -11.58 -16.57 -29.76
C ASN A 653 -11.45 -17.85 -28.95
N ASP A 654 -11.84 -17.74 -27.68
CA ASP A 654 -11.91 -18.84 -26.71
C ASP A 654 -10.58 -19.63 -26.62
N ILE A 655 -9.55 -18.92 -26.16
CA ILE A 655 -8.21 -19.45 -25.91
C ILE A 655 -8.19 -20.12 -24.53
N HIS A 656 -8.01 -21.43 -24.44
CA HIS A 656 -8.01 -22.12 -23.14
C HIS A 656 -6.95 -23.20 -23.06
N THR A 657 -6.58 -23.58 -21.83
CA THR A 657 -5.64 -24.67 -21.58
C THR A 657 -6.40 -25.98 -21.33
N SER A 658 -5.73 -27.11 -21.52
CA SER A 658 -6.19 -28.41 -21.08
C SER A 658 -4.99 -29.32 -20.75
N ASP A 659 -5.25 -30.44 -20.08
CA ASP A 659 -4.30 -31.51 -19.82
C ASP A 659 -4.23 -32.54 -20.98
N GLY A 660 -5.01 -32.32 -22.05
CA GLY A 660 -5.07 -33.18 -23.23
C GLY A 660 -5.89 -34.46 -23.07
N GLY A 661 -6.73 -34.53 -22.03
CA GLY A 661 -7.68 -35.62 -21.82
C GLY A 661 -8.45 -35.53 -20.51
N ASP A 662 -9.55 -36.28 -20.45
CA ASP A 662 -10.37 -36.57 -19.27
C ASP A 662 -9.73 -37.73 -18.47
N PHE A 663 -9.00 -37.43 -17.39
CA PHE A 663 -8.34 -38.44 -16.56
C PHE A 663 -9.15 -38.85 -15.34
N ASP A 664 -10.20 -38.12 -14.96
CA ASP A 664 -11.08 -38.43 -13.83
C ASP A 664 -12.40 -39.15 -14.23
N GLY A 665 -12.71 -39.16 -15.53
CA GLY A 665 -13.84 -39.83 -16.15
C GLY A 665 -15.15 -39.06 -16.09
N ASP A 666 -15.12 -37.74 -15.86
CA ASP A 666 -16.32 -36.90 -15.75
C ASP A 666 -16.90 -36.43 -17.11
N GLY A 667 -16.17 -36.70 -18.20
CA GLY A 667 -16.54 -36.34 -19.57
C GLY A 667 -16.04 -34.97 -20.03
N GLN A 668 -15.18 -34.30 -19.26
CA GLN A 668 -14.47 -33.07 -19.65
C GLN A 668 -12.96 -33.27 -19.57
N ASP A 669 -12.22 -32.57 -20.43
CA ASP A 669 -10.76 -32.60 -20.32
C ASP A 669 -10.32 -31.89 -19.04
N ASP A 670 -9.40 -32.52 -18.30
CA ASP A 670 -8.83 -31.93 -17.10
C ASP A 670 -8.05 -30.66 -17.44
N ASN A 671 -7.96 -29.71 -16.51
CA ASN A 671 -7.20 -28.47 -16.70
C ASN A 671 -6.46 -28.05 -15.42
N THR A 672 -5.68 -28.98 -14.86
CA THR A 672 -4.92 -28.76 -13.62
C THR A 672 -3.50 -28.23 -13.86
N TYR A 673 -2.95 -28.43 -15.06
CA TYR A 673 -1.59 -28.00 -15.38
C TYR A 673 -1.52 -26.51 -15.78
N GLY A 674 -2.41 -26.05 -16.67
CA GLY A 674 -2.39 -24.68 -17.19
C GLY A 674 -1.10 -24.33 -17.96
N ILE A 675 -0.79 -23.04 -18.07
CA ILE A 675 0.51 -22.52 -18.49
C ILE A 675 1.38 -22.38 -17.26
N ARG A 676 2.40 -23.23 -17.15
CA ARG A 676 3.43 -23.14 -16.11
C ARG A 676 4.52 -22.19 -16.57
N THR A 677 4.87 -21.21 -15.75
CA THR A 677 5.97 -20.29 -16.05
C THR A 677 6.84 -20.12 -14.81
N ASP A 678 8.09 -20.56 -14.91
CA ASP A 678 9.13 -20.28 -13.94
C ASP A 678 9.98 -19.12 -14.46
N LEU A 679 10.02 -18.03 -13.71
CA LEU A 679 10.80 -16.83 -13.98
C LEU A 679 11.82 -16.66 -12.85
N ALA A 680 13.04 -16.30 -13.19
CA ALA A 680 14.06 -15.90 -12.26
C ALA A 680 14.77 -14.65 -12.77
N VAL A 681 14.90 -13.65 -11.91
CA VAL A 681 15.42 -12.32 -12.25
C VAL A 681 16.51 -11.96 -11.27
N ASP A 682 17.68 -11.64 -11.82
CA ASP A 682 18.84 -11.13 -11.09
C ASP A 682 19.31 -9.80 -11.71
N VAL A 683 20.05 -9.00 -10.94
CA VAL A 683 20.90 -7.93 -11.47
C VAL A 683 22.34 -8.44 -11.55
N TYR A 684 22.86 -8.64 -12.76
CA TYR A 684 24.15 -9.32 -12.93
C TYR A 684 24.98 -8.75 -14.10
N PRO A 685 26.33 -8.69 -13.98
CA PRO A 685 27.20 -8.30 -15.08
C PRO A 685 27.38 -9.44 -16.09
N THR A 686 26.77 -9.30 -17.27
CA THR A 686 26.82 -10.34 -18.31
C THR A 686 27.85 -10.02 -19.38
N ARG A 687 28.55 -11.06 -19.84
CA ARG A 687 29.54 -10.95 -20.89
C ARG A 687 28.94 -10.64 -22.25
N VAL A 688 29.27 -9.47 -22.80
CA VAL A 688 28.90 -9.02 -24.16
C VAL A 688 30.16 -8.84 -25.01
N ILE A 689 30.08 -9.19 -26.30
CA ILE A 689 31.14 -8.92 -27.27
C ILE A 689 30.71 -7.78 -28.18
N ARG A 690 31.26 -6.59 -27.95
CA ARG A 690 30.98 -5.38 -28.75
C ARG A 690 32.06 -5.14 -29.77
N THR A 691 31.70 -4.71 -30.98
CA THR A 691 32.67 -4.20 -31.95
C THR A 691 32.75 -2.68 -31.83
N VAL A 692 33.88 -2.16 -31.37
CA VAL A 692 34.14 -0.72 -31.23
C VAL A 692 35.32 -0.39 -32.15
N ASP A 693 35.12 0.55 -33.09
CA ASP A 693 36.11 0.92 -34.11
C ASP A 693 36.68 -0.27 -34.90
N GLY A 694 35.84 -1.28 -35.18
CA GLY A 694 36.24 -2.50 -35.90
C GLY A 694 36.99 -3.54 -35.04
N VAL A 695 37.19 -3.30 -33.75
CA VAL A 695 37.83 -4.22 -32.80
C VAL A 695 36.79 -4.85 -31.88
N LYS A 696 36.79 -6.18 -31.76
CA LYS A 696 35.95 -6.89 -30.80
C LYS A 696 36.50 -6.71 -29.38
N ARG A 697 35.70 -6.13 -28.49
CA ARG A 697 35.96 -5.96 -27.06
C ARG A 697 35.00 -6.85 -26.29
N VAL A 698 35.49 -7.45 -25.20
CA VAL A 698 34.66 -8.13 -24.22
C VAL A 698 34.34 -7.12 -23.14
N GLU A 699 33.05 -6.91 -22.90
CA GLU A 699 32.51 -6.02 -21.87
C GLU A 699 31.59 -6.85 -20.96
N ASN A 700 31.44 -6.45 -19.70
CA ASN A 700 30.51 -7.09 -18.78
C ASN A 700 29.55 -6.04 -18.19
N PRO A 701 28.69 -5.41 -19.01
CA PRO A 701 27.72 -4.45 -18.51
C PRO A 701 26.76 -5.11 -17.52
N LEU A 702 26.43 -4.37 -16.46
CA LEU A 702 25.35 -4.72 -15.55
C LEU A 702 24.00 -4.59 -16.26
N GLY A 703 23.06 -5.47 -15.92
CA GLY A 703 21.71 -5.43 -16.42
C GLY A 703 20.83 -6.47 -15.74
N PHE A 704 19.60 -6.60 -16.21
CA PHE A 704 18.72 -7.67 -15.77
C PHE A 704 19.11 -8.97 -16.47
N ALA A 705 19.37 -10.00 -15.67
CA ALA A 705 19.57 -11.34 -16.15
C ALA A 705 18.31 -12.15 -15.81
N VAL A 706 17.60 -12.58 -16.85
CA VAL A 706 16.29 -13.21 -16.74
C VAL A 706 16.37 -14.61 -17.28
N GLN A 707 16.05 -15.59 -16.44
CA GLN A 707 15.81 -16.95 -16.86
C GLN A 707 14.31 -17.21 -16.83
N ALA A 708 13.75 -17.71 -17.93
CA ALA A 708 12.35 -18.05 -18.02
C ALA A 708 12.16 -19.42 -18.64
N GLN A 709 11.26 -20.21 -18.08
CA GLN A 709 10.77 -21.44 -18.67
C GLN A 709 9.25 -21.43 -18.63
N SER A 710 8.60 -21.48 -19.80
CA SER A 710 7.16 -21.59 -19.93
C SER A 710 6.78 -22.89 -20.61
N SER A 711 5.84 -23.62 -20.03
CA SER A 711 5.37 -24.88 -20.59
C SER A 711 3.87 -25.09 -20.40
N PHE A 712 3.25 -25.82 -21.33
CA PHE A 712 1.85 -26.24 -21.25
C PHE A 712 1.67 -27.55 -22.00
N LYS A 713 0.74 -28.38 -21.53
CA LYS A 713 0.39 -29.66 -22.19
C LYS A 713 -0.42 -29.40 -23.45
N GLU A 714 -1.44 -28.57 -23.34
CA GLU A 714 -2.30 -28.19 -24.46
C GLU A 714 -2.80 -26.74 -24.29
N LEU A 715 -2.78 -26.00 -25.40
CA LEU A 715 -3.41 -24.69 -25.56
C LEU A 715 -4.29 -24.73 -26.81
N SER A 716 -5.57 -24.51 -26.61
CA SER A 716 -6.61 -24.60 -27.64
C SER A 716 -7.14 -23.22 -27.98
N ILE A 717 -7.38 -22.98 -29.27
CA ILE A 717 -8.06 -21.81 -29.81
C ILE A 717 -9.28 -22.34 -30.56
N ASN A 718 -10.48 -22.10 -30.05
CA ASN A 718 -11.71 -22.63 -30.65
C ASN A 718 -11.88 -22.16 -32.10
N ASN A 719 -11.68 -20.87 -32.37
CA ASN A 719 -11.79 -20.34 -33.72
C ASN A 719 -10.96 -19.08 -33.94
N ILE A 720 -10.49 -18.90 -35.18
CA ILE A 720 -9.86 -17.68 -35.67
C ILE A 720 -10.75 -17.11 -36.77
N ASP A 721 -11.38 -15.97 -36.48
CA ASP A 721 -12.29 -15.30 -37.40
C ASP A 721 -11.63 -14.11 -38.09
N MET A 722 -11.89 -13.97 -39.38
CA MET A 722 -11.66 -12.75 -40.14
C MET A 722 -12.99 -12.01 -40.28
N ILE A 723 -13.03 -10.77 -39.81
CA ILE A 723 -14.24 -9.95 -39.78
C ILE A 723 -14.09 -8.85 -40.83
N HIS A 724 -14.99 -8.82 -41.79
CA HIS A 724 -15.06 -7.77 -42.81
C HIS A 724 -16.27 -6.86 -42.54
N PRO A 725 -16.13 -5.53 -42.62
CA PRO A 725 -17.16 -4.59 -42.16
C PRO A 725 -18.50 -4.70 -42.91
N VAL A 726 -18.48 -5.20 -44.15
CA VAL A 726 -19.71 -5.46 -44.93
C VAL A 726 -20.03 -6.96 -45.02
N GLY A 727 -19.02 -7.82 -44.85
CA GLY A 727 -19.12 -9.26 -45.08
C GLY A 727 -19.48 -10.08 -43.84
N GLY A 728 -19.41 -9.48 -42.65
CA GLY A 728 -19.56 -10.16 -41.37
C GLY A 728 -18.29 -10.95 -40.99
N ALA A 729 -18.42 -11.80 -39.96
CA ALA A 729 -17.37 -12.70 -39.52
C ALA A 729 -17.35 -13.98 -40.36
N GLN A 730 -16.17 -14.43 -40.77
CA GLN A 730 -15.93 -15.76 -41.33
C GLN A 730 -14.78 -16.45 -40.60
N THR A 731 -15.01 -17.68 -40.16
CA THR A 731 -13.99 -18.50 -39.51
C THR A 731 -12.96 -18.98 -40.54
N ALA A 732 -11.72 -18.54 -40.37
CA ALA A 732 -10.59 -18.96 -41.19
C ALA A 732 -9.98 -20.28 -40.69
N VAL A 733 -9.93 -20.47 -39.37
CA VAL A 733 -9.41 -21.69 -38.72
C VAL A 733 -10.35 -22.09 -37.58
N TYR A 734 -10.66 -23.38 -37.47
CA TYR A 734 -11.46 -23.94 -36.38
C TYR A 734 -10.63 -24.99 -35.63
N GLY A 735 -10.65 -24.93 -34.29
CA GLY A 735 -9.98 -25.88 -33.39
C GLY A 735 -8.47 -25.95 -33.57
N ALA A 736 -7.76 -24.83 -33.48
CA ALA A 736 -6.30 -24.84 -33.49
C ALA A 736 -5.78 -25.26 -32.12
N VAL A 737 -4.92 -26.28 -32.08
CA VAL A 737 -4.38 -26.83 -30.83
C VAL A 737 -2.85 -26.86 -30.90
N LEU A 738 -2.21 -26.35 -29.85
CA LEU A 738 -0.76 -26.41 -29.61
C LEU A 738 -0.52 -27.38 -28.45
N GLN A 739 0.34 -28.39 -28.65
CA GLN A 739 0.57 -29.42 -27.64
C GLN A 739 2.05 -29.57 -27.28
N ASN A 740 2.31 -29.95 -26.03
CA ASN A 740 3.64 -30.29 -25.49
C ASN A 740 4.68 -29.21 -25.75
N VAL A 741 4.33 -27.96 -25.44
CA VAL A 741 5.22 -26.81 -25.64
C VAL A 741 6.06 -26.61 -24.37
N ASP A 742 7.36 -26.52 -24.54
CA ASP A 742 8.34 -26.12 -23.53
C ASP A 742 9.26 -25.07 -24.16
N ILE A 743 9.15 -23.83 -23.70
CA ILE A 743 9.93 -22.69 -24.16
C ILE A 743 10.86 -22.28 -23.04
N ARG A 744 12.17 -22.28 -23.33
CA ARG A 744 13.20 -21.84 -22.40
C ARG A 744 13.91 -20.63 -22.97
N ALA A 745 14.04 -19.60 -22.16
CA ALA A 745 14.75 -18.38 -22.48
C ALA A 745 15.76 -18.06 -21.37
N ASN A 746 16.94 -17.64 -21.79
CA ASN A 746 17.89 -16.96 -20.92
C ASN A 746 18.20 -15.63 -21.62
N LEU A 747 17.60 -14.57 -21.09
CA LEU A 747 17.71 -13.23 -21.61
C LEU A 747 18.62 -12.45 -20.69
N THR A 748 19.56 -11.71 -21.27
CA THR A 748 20.17 -10.60 -20.54
C THR A 748 19.81 -9.32 -21.23
N ALA A 749 19.23 -8.42 -20.47
CA ALA A 749 18.93 -7.09 -20.92
C ALA A 749 19.93 -6.13 -20.27
N THR A 750 21.02 -5.92 -21.00
CA THR A 750 22.01 -4.91 -20.68
C THR A 750 21.58 -3.64 -21.38
N PRO A 751 21.44 -2.52 -20.67
CA PRO A 751 20.94 -1.34 -21.35
C PRO A 751 21.95 -0.80 -22.37
N ILE A 752 21.44 -0.29 -23.49
CA ILE A 752 22.25 0.17 -24.62
C ILE A 752 22.78 1.57 -24.27
N PRO A 753 24.12 1.78 -24.21
CA PRO A 753 24.73 3.08 -23.91
C PRO A 753 24.49 4.14 -24.97
#